data_AF-A0A286U5F1-F1
#
_entry.id   AF-A0A286U5F1-F1
#
_cell.length_a   1.000
_cell.length_b   1.000
_cell.length_c   1.000
_cell.angle_alpha   90.00
_cell.angle_beta   90.00
_cell.angle_gamma   90.00
#
_symmetry.space_group_name_H-M   'P 1'
#
loop_
_entity.id
_entity.type
_entity.pdbx_description
1 polymer ?
#
loop_
_entity_poly.entity_id
_entity_poly.type
_entity_poly.pdbx_seq_one_letter_code
_entity_poly.pdbx_strand_id
1 'polypeptide(L)'
;MSTITTDEKLQNGTTVAGDEAELAKMGYKQELNRDLSLVQNFGVSFSIISIITGVCSLFLYGLTTGGPVVMVWGWVVVSFFTMIVGLAMGEVCSAHPTSGGPYFWAAMLSEPRNAAFASWVCGWFNLLGQVAVTTGISFGCANFISTIATFNTNFVSTAKTNIGVYAGVLCAQGLINTFGVHLLKYINNISIWWHAVGTFAVIIAVLAAAPSHQSAKFVFTQFIDGTGVEQADGSIVGWSQRASKGYVVMIGILMAQYTLTGFDASAHMTEETHNAAMSGSLGIITAIGVSAVLGWLLILGLLFGMQDYDATVGSSTGQPVAQIFLDTVGEKGAIVLMVIVIGAMFMCGTFSVTSNSRMMYAFARDGGLPGHTFFHKVSNRSKTPVRTVWLACTLSFILGLPSLGSTVAFSAATSIATIGLYVSYAIPIFLRLYYRKKFVPGPFYLDKVLGKEGNESGILGEVMAGIAVAWILVISVVFILPQLNPVGRETLNYAIVAVGIVIAYSMGFWFLSARKWYEGPVKQIRAEEMGIDVSEPGLLEKLEAEGKCGLHRSFSLLDYYHCCYSLLLPLKMKTCPSDNTNEVDQSSFWDSDGINWDAHRIGWAISGGCALLTVLITIVSVSMHCRNYTKPMEQRQIIRILYMPPVYAIISFFSYRYFRSYTYYELVEVVYEAITLSAFMLLIIEYVASTSSDHSPEAALERKGKTKLPIPFCCWRFRPTKAYFMYTMKWLVMQYVIIRPLVSVVAIICQALNILCENEGLTHFEYAYPYIAIIDFISISVALYGLLMFYDLTKDELKGKRPLAKFLCIKLIVMFTFYQSFVFTALEGKYIHATKYWTETNIADGLNALTICIEMVFFALAMMWSYPSSPYKVEGKKTRVGKPLLDSINYADFVEEIAGSLKFFVDYARGKPGTHTPKRGKATFGEAFNVEGYGRTTSSNYNTSSDYNFRGGAGGNGNGNGNGNGNMRVYEYSQPSAGGGRRDKDWRDGDMDSINDQYGEDVHLTTFGPRGGTNGNGRGGGSPSLSAARVSDSSSASDNPLNPLNNSTAMTGRQYQQQQGGRRMH
;
A
#
# COMPACT_ATOMS: atom_id res chain seq x y z
N MET A 1 -21.28 -27.67 -41.31
CA MET A 1 -20.60 -26.51 -40.67
C MET A 1 -21.34 -25.99 -39.44
N SER A 2 -22.66 -26.22 -39.28
CA SER A 2 -23.43 -25.82 -38.08
C SER A 2 -23.26 -26.73 -36.86
N THR A 3 -22.93 -28.02 -37.04
CA THR A 3 -22.84 -28.99 -35.93
C THR A 3 -21.60 -28.82 -35.06
N ILE A 4 -20.44 -28.53 -35.68
CA ILE A 4 -19.14 -28.41 -34.98
C ILE A 4 -19.14 -27.22 -34.00
N THR A 5 -19.82 -26.13 -34.35
CA THR A 5 -19.95 -24.94 -33.48
C THR A 5 -20.87 -25.14 -32.27
N THR A 6 -21.66 -26.21 -32.24
CA THR A 6 -22.53 -26.53 -31.10
C THR A 6 -21.78 -27.32 -30.05
N ASP A 7 -20.99 -28.33 -30.46
CA ASP A 7 -20.19 -29.16 -29.56
C ASP A 7 -19.05 -28.37 -28.91
N GLU A 8 -18.39 -27.47 -29.66
CA GLU A 8 -17.36 -26.56 -29.10
C GLU A 8 -17.98 -25.58 -28.07
N LYS A 9 -19.23 -25.14 -28.28
CA LYS A 9 -19.96 -24.32 -27.29
C LYS A 9 -20.42 -25.12 -26.08
N LEU A 10 -20.84 -26.38 -26.25
CA LEU A 10 -21.18 -27.26 -25.11
C LEU A 10 -19.94 -27.59 -24.27
N GLN A 11 -18.81 -27.92 -24.92
CA GLN A 11 -17.54 -28.15 -24.23
C GLN A 11 -17.08 -26.90 -23.48
N ASN A 12 -17.05 -25.73 -24.13
CA ASN A 12 -16.70 -24.47 -23.46
C ASN A 12 -17.66 -24.11 -22.31
N GLY A 13 -18.96 -24.38 -22.44
CA GLY A 13 -19.92 -24.18 -21.35
C GLY A 13 -19.67 -25.11 -20.16
N THR A 14 -19.27 -26.35 -20.43
CA THR A 14 -18.99 -27.36 -19.41
C THR A 14 -17.64 -27.11 -18.72
N THR A 15 -16.63 -26.65 -19.46
CA THR A 15 -15.34 -26.26 -18.86
C THR A 15 -15.45 -24.97 -18.06
N VAL A 16 -16.22 -23.95 -18.49
CA VAL A 16 -16.46 -22.74 -17.69
C VAL A 16 -17.16 -23.08 -16.36
N ALA A 17 -18.21 -23.90 -16.40
CA ALA A 17 -18.88 -24.36 -15.17
C ALA A 17 -17.94 -25.21 -14.28
N GLY A 18 -17.04 -25.98 -14.90
CA GLY A 18 -16.00 -26.75 -14.20
C GLY A 18 -14.95 -25.86 -13.52
N ASP A 19 -14.38 -24.90 -14.24
CA ASP A 19 -13.39 -23.94 -13.70
C ASP A 19 -14.03 -23.02 -12.63
N GLU A 20 -15.31 -22.65 -12.77
CA GLU A 20 -16.10 -21.94 -11.76
C GLU A 20 -16.29 -22.77 -10.49
N ALA A 21 -16.64 -24.05 -10.64
CA ALA A 21 -16.76 -24.97 -9.50
C ALA A 21 -15.39 -25.26 -8.85
N GLU A 22 -14.29 -25.29 -9.60
CA GLU A 22 -12.93 -25.44 -9.07
C GLU A 22 -12.48 -24.19 -8.29
N LEU A 23 -12.76 -22.99 -8.81
CA LEU A 23 -12.53 -21.72 -8.12
C LEU A 23 -13.37 -21.61 -6.84
N ALA A 24 -14.62 -22.09 -6.87
CA ALA A 24 -15.51 -22.15 -5.71
C ALA A 24 -15.00 -23.11 -4.62
N LYS A 25 -14.50 -24.30 -4.99
CA LYS A 25 -13.81 -25.24 -4.08
C LYS A 25 -12.54 -24.64 -3.47
N MET A 26 -11.83 -23.78 -4.20
CA MET A 26 -10.71 -23.01 -3.67
C MET A 26 -11.14 -21.82 -2.79
N GLY A 27 -12.45 -21.64 -2.59
CA GLY A 27 -13.04 -20.66 -1.68
C GLY A 27 -13.37 -19.30 -2.29
N TYR A 28 -13.22 -19.13 -3.60
CA TYR A 28 -13.42 -17.84 -4.27
C TYR A 28 -14.66 -17.83 -5.16
N LYS A 29 -15.40 -16.71 -5.09
CA LYS A 29 -16.44 -16.37 -6.06
C LYS A 29 -15.79 -15.75 -7.30
N GLN A 30 -16.23 -16.15 -8.49
CA GLN A 30 -15.78 -15.52 -9.73
C GLN A 30 -16.28 -14.08 -9.82
N GLU A 31 -15.36 -13.11 -9.86
CA GLU A 31 -15.64 -11.67 -10.01
C GLU A 31 -15.09 -11.08 -11.32
N LEU A 32 -14.09 -11.73 -11.91
CA LEU A 32 -13.48 -11.39 -13.20
C LEU A 32 -14.14 -12.20 -14.34
N ASN A 33 -14.05 -11.71 -15.57
CA ASN A 33 -14.67 -12.37 -16.73
C ASN A 33 -13.69 -13.33 -17.41
N ARG A 34 -14.11 -14.57 -17.67
CA ARG A 34 -13.30 -15.53 -18.44
C ARG A 34 -13.42 -15.25 -19.93
N ASP A 35 -12.46 -14.48 -20.44
CA ASP A 35 -12.37 -14.10 -21.85
C ASP A 35 -11.08 -14.60 -22.53
N LEU A 36 -10.11 -15.15 -21.79
CA LEU A 36 -8.79 -15.54 -22.30
C LEU A 36 -8.69 -17.04 -22.61
N SER A 37 -8.16 -17.35 -23.80
CA SER A 37 -7.77 -18.70 -24.20
C SER A 37 -6.32 -19.04 -23.80
N LEU A 38 -5.93 -20.31 -23.95
CA LEU A 38 -4.54 -20.77 -23.69
C LEU A 38 -3.49 -19.96 -24.46
N VAL A 39 -3.76 -19.61 -25.73
CA VAL A 39 -2.86 -18.79 -26.57
C VAL A 39 -2.74 -17.38 -26.00
N GLN A 40 -3.83 -16.82 -25.49
CA GLN A 40 -3.81 -15.51 -24.85
C GLN A 40 -3.07 -15.55 -23.51
N ASN A 41 -3.24 -16.60 -22.71
CA ASN A 41 -2.52 -16.72 -21.44
C ASN A 41 -1.00 -16.86 -21.63
N PHE A 42 -0.58 -17.73 -22.58
CA PHE A 42 0.80 -17.76 -23.10
C PHE A 42 1.27 -16.37 -23.53
N GLY A 43 0.45 -15.67 -24.32
CA GLY A 43 0.77 -14.35 -24.87
C GLY A 43 1.08 -13.28 -23.82
N VAL A 44 0.38 -13.28 -22.67
CA VAL A 44 0.66 -12.34 -21.58
C VAL A 44 2.06 -12.60 -21.00
N SER A 45 2.41 -13.85 -20.70
CA SER A 45 3.74 -14.19 -20.19
C SER A 45 4.85 -13.99 -21.21
N PHE A 46 4.63 -14.38 -22.47
CA PHE A 46 5.58 -14.15 -23.56
C PHE A 46 5.84 -12.65 -23.78
N SER A 47 4.80 -11.82 -23.68
CA SER A 47 4.91 -10.36 -23.79
C SER A 47 5.62 -9.72 -22.59
N ILE A 48 5.52 -10.29 -21.38
CA ILE A 48 6.23 -9.75 -20.19
C ILE A 48 7.69 -10.18 -20.20
N ILE A 49 8.00 -11.43 -20.57
CA ILE A 49 9.38 -11.90 -20.78
C ILE A 49 10.10 -11.04 -21.83
N SER A 50 9.40 -10.63 -22.91
CA SER A 50 9.87 -9.78 -24.01
C SER A 50 11.39 -9.72 -24.15
N ILE A 51 11.91 -10.72 -24.83
CA ILE A 51 13.34 -10.88 -25.16
C ILE A 51 13.96 -9.58 -25.68
N ILE A 52 13.28 -8.95 -26.65
CA ILE A 52 13.70 -7.70 -27.29
C ILE A 52 13.66 -6.49 -26.34
N THR A 53 12.91 -6.56 -25.24
CA THR A 53 12.99 -5.59 -24.14
C THR A 53 14.22 -5.87 -23.28
N GLY A 54 14.33 -7.08 -22.71
CA GLY A 54 15.35 -7.41 -21.72
C GLY A 54 16.78 -7.41 -22.30
N VAL A 55 16.99 -8.09 -23.44
CA VAL A 55 18.30 -8.13 -24.12
C VAL A 55 18.74 -6.73 -24.54
N CYS A 56 17.86 -5.92 -25.15
CA CYS A 56 18.25 -4.60 -25.66
C CYS A 56 18.49 -3.59 -24.53
N SER A 57 17.67 -3.60 -23.47
CA SER A 57 17.82 -2.65 -22.36
C SER A 57 19.01 -2.96 -21.44
N LEU A 58 19.45 -4.22 -21.35
CA LEU A 58 20.64 -4.64 -20.61
C LEU A 58 21.82 -5.01 -21.53
N PHE A 59 21.82 -4.63 -22.81
CA PHE A 59 22.89 -5.00 -23.75
C PHE A 59 24.25 -4.42 -23.32
N LEU A 60 24.26 -3.14 -22.91
CA LEU A 60 25.46 -2.47 -22.36
C LEU A 60 26.02 -3.21 -21.13
N TYR A 61 25.12 -3.63 -20.24
CA TYR A 61 25.48 -4.42 -19.06
C TYR A 61 26.13 -5.74 -19.50
N GLY A 62 25.49 -6.52 -20.39
CA GLY A 62 26.06 -7.77 -20.91
C GLY A 62 27.43 -7.63 -21.57
N LEU A 63 27.63 -6.58 -22.38
CA LEU A 63 28.92 -6.28 -23.03
C LEU A 63 30.03 -5.99 -22.01
N THR A 64 29.71 -5.28 -20.93
CA THR A 64 30.68 -4.86 -19.91
C THR A 64 30.90 -5.90 -18.81
N THR A 65 29.92 -6.75 -18.51
CA THR A 65 30.01 -7.80 -17.46
C THR A 65 30.31 -9.17 -18.06
N GLY A 66 31.46 -9.32 -18.70
CA GLY A 66 31.94 -10.58 -19.26
C GLY A 66 31.92 -10.67 -20.78
N GLY A 67 31.16 -9.79 -21.45
CA GLY A 67 31.19 -9.65 -22.90
C GLY A 67 30.48 -10.79 -23.67
N PRO A 68 30.76 -10.92 -24.98
CA PRO A 68 30.07 -11.83 -25.89
C PRO A 68 29.94 -13.27 -25.37
N VAL A 69 31.02 -13.84 -24.82
CA VAL A 69 31.03 -15.21 -24.30
C VAL A 69 30.01 -15.44 -23.17
N VAL A 70 29.85 -14.46 -22.27
CA VAL A 70 28.89 -14.54 -21.14
C VAL A 70 27.48 -14.28 -21.63
N MET A 71 27.28 -13.36 -22.57
CA MET A 71 25.97 -13.11 -23.18
C MET A 71 25.44 -14.36 -23.90
N VAL A 72 26.27 -15.05 -24.69
CA VAL A 72 25.87 -16.23 -25.46
C VAL A 72 25.68 -17.47 -24.58
N TRP A 73 26.68 -17.86 -23.78
CA TRP A 73 26.63 -19.10 -23.01
C TRP A 73 25.90 -18.95 -21.68
N GLY A 74 26.00 -17.78 -21.03
CA GLY A 74 25.21 -17.46 -19.86
C GLY A 74 23.71 -17.49 -20.16
N TRP A 75 23.29 -17.02 -21.34
CA TRP A 75 21.89 -17.14 -21.77
C TRP A 75 21.42 -18.61 -21.85
N VAL A 76 22.23 -19.52 -22.40
CA VAL A 76 21.89 -20.95 -22.49
C VAL A 76 21.76 -21.58 -21.09
N VAL A 77 22.72 -21.31 -20.21
CA VAL A 77 22.72 -21.83 -18.82
C VAL A 77 21.52 -21.31 -18.04
N VAL A 78 21.26 -20.00 -18.09
CA VAL A 78 20.12 -19.38 -17.41
C VAL A 78 18.80 -19.89 -17.98
N SER A 79 18.68 -20.02 -19.31
CA SER A 79 17.49 -20.58 -19.96
C SER A 79 17.17 -21.99 -19.47
N PHE A 80 18.19 -22.85 -19.35
CA PHE A 80 18.05 -24.21 -18.85
C PHE A 80 17.52 -24.24 -17.40
N PHE A 81 18.13 -23.49 -16.49
CA PHE A 81 17.67 -23.46 -15.10
C PHE A 81 16.31 -22.76 -14.93
N THR A 82 16.04 -21.73 -15.72
CA THR A 82 14.74 -21.03 -15.69
C THR A 82 13.61 -21.92 -16.22
N MET A 83 13.88 -22.76 -17.22
CA MET A 83 12.95 -23.82 -17.64
C MET A 83 12.64 -24.80 -16.50
N ILE A 84 13.64 -25.19 -15.71
CA ILE A 84 13.43 -26.07 -14.53
C ILE A 84 12.55 -25.37 -13.47
N VAL A 85 12.78 -24.08 -13.20
CA VAL A 85 11.90 -23.29 -12.31
C VAL A 85 10.47 -23.21 -12.87
N GLY A 86 10.31 -22.95 -14.17
CA GLY A 86 9.02 -22.89 -14.85
C GLY A 86 8.25 -24.22 -14.84
N LEU A 87 8.94 -25.35 -15.01
CA LEU A 87 8.38 -26.70 -14.91
C LEU A 87 7.87 -26.98 -13.49
N ALA A 88 8.66 -26.65 -12.46
CA ALA A 88 8.27 -26.81 -11.06
C ALA A 88 7.10 -25.90 -10.67
N MET A 89 7.06 -24.66 -11.17
CA MET A 89 5.91 -23.77 -10.98
C MET A 89 4.68 -24.18 -11.77
N GLY A 90 4.84 -24.77 -12.97
CA GLY A 90 3.73 -25.29 -13.76
C GLY A 90 2.98 -26.40 -13.03
N GLU A 91 3.70 -27.32 -12.38
CA GLU A 91 3.08 -28.38 -11.56
C GLU A 91 2.27 -27.81 -10.38
N VAL A 92 2.79 -26.79 -9.70
CA VAL A 92 2.08 -26.10 -8.60
C VAL A 92 0.89 -25.28 -9.10
N CYS A 93 1.05 -24.55 -10.22
CA CYS A 93 0.00 -23.77 -10.85
C CYS A 93 -1.17 -24.66 -11.32
N SER A 94 -0.89 -25.89 -11.76
CA SER A 94 -1.92 -26.82 -12.19
C SER A 94 -2.74 -27.38 -11.02
N ALA A 95 -2.11 -27.57 -9.85
CA ALA A 95 -2.81 -28.00 -8.64
C ALA A 95 -3.69 -26.90 -8.03
N HIS A 96 -3.32 -25.62 -8.21
CA HIS A 96 -3.95 -24.47 -7.56
C HIS A 96 -4.08 -23.25 -8.51
N PRO A 97 -4.93 -23.30 -9.54
CA PRO A 97 -5.02 -22.26 -10.55
C PRO A 97 -5.83 -21.03 -10.09
N THR A 98 -5.19 -20.11 -9.35
CA THR A 98 -5.80 -18.85 -8.88
C THR A 98 -4.93 -17.64 -9.18
N SER A 99 -5.56 -16.46 -9.34
CA SER A 99 -4.83 -15.21 -9.64
C SER A 99 -3.93 -14.74 -8.50
N GLY A 100 -4.06 -15.33 -7.30
CA GLY A 100 -3.13 -15.13 -6.19
C GLY A 100 -1.74 -15.75 -6.44
N GLY A 101 -1.63 -16.73 -7.33
CA GLY A 101 -0.35 -17.28 -7.78
C GLY A 101 0.57 -17.69 -6.61
N PRO A 102 1.87 -17.27 -6.60
CA PRO A 102 2.86 -17.75 -5.63
C PRO A 102 2.46 -17.65 -4.16
N TYR A 103 1.83 -16.54 -3.74
CA TYR A 103 1.45 -16.37 -2.33
C TYR A 103 0.30 -17.29 -1.92
N PHE A 104 -0.64 -17.55 -2.83
CA PHE A 104 -1.74 -18.49 -2.60
C PHE A 104 -1.22 -19.92 -2.53
N TRP A 105 -0.31 -20.30 -3.44
CA TRP A 105 0.35 -21.60 -3.42
C TRP A 105 1.15 -21.82 -2.12
N ALA A 106 1.84 -20.79 -1.63
CA ALA A 106 2.55 -20.85 -0.35
C ALA A 106 1.60 -21.08 0.84
N ALA A 107 0.37 -20.59 0.79
CA ALA A 107 -0.66 -20.91 1.79
C ALA A 107 -1.08 -22.39 1.71
N MET A 108 -1.46 -22.86 0.52
CA MET A 108 -2.09 -24.19 0.35
C MET A 108 -1.10 -25.36 0.45
N LEU A 109 0.16 -25.14 0.09
CA LEU A 109 1.21 -26.16 0.21
C LEU A 109 1.78 -26.31 1.62
N SER A 110 1.44 -25.43 2.56
CA SER A 110 2.00 -25.43 3.92
C SER A 110 0.98 -25.79 4.98
N GLU A 111 1.46 -26.16 6.17
CA GLU A 111 0.55 -26.54 7.26
C GLU A 111 -0.31 -25.37 7.75
N PRO A 112 -1.55 -25.60 8.23
CA PRO A 112 -2.47 -24.54 8.65
C PRO A 112 -1.95 -23.57 9.73
N ARG A 113 -0.88 -23.96 10.44
CA ARG A 113 -0.15 -23.10 11.40
C ARG A 113 0.80 -22.11 10.73
N ASN A 114 1.38 -22.50 9.59
CA ASN A 114 2.43 -21.78 8.88
C ASN A 114 1.93 -21.10 7.60
N ALA A 115 0.76 -21.50 7.08
CA ALA A 115 0.12 -20.96 5.87
C ALA A 115 0.10 -19.44 5.80
N ALA A 116 -0.42 -18.79 6.84
CA ALA A 116 -0.48 -17.33 6.89
C ALA A 116 0.91 -16.66 6.92
N PHE A 117 1.95 -17.31 7.47
CA PHE A 117 3.32 -16.76 7.43
C PHE A 117 3.95 -16.93 6.05
N ALA A 118 3.83 -18.13 5.48
CA ALA A 118 4.36 -18.46 4.17
C ALA A 118 3.75 -17.57 3.08
N SER A 119 2.43 -17.39 3.08
CA SER A 119 1.74 -16.52 2.13
C SER A 119 2.03 -15.04 2.35
N TRP A 120 2.19 -14.60 3.61
CA TRP A 120 2.59 -13.23 3.92
C TRP A 120 3.96 -12.88 3.34
N VAL A 121 4.99 -13.67 3.66
CA VAL A 121 6.36 -13.43 3.17
C VAL A 121 6.40 -13.53 1.64
N CYS A 122 5.78 -14.56 1.06
CA CYS A 122 5.72 -14.76 -0.38
C CYS A 122 5.02 -13.59 -1.10
N GLY A 123 3.90 -13.08 -0.57
CA GLY A 123 3.16 -11.97 -1.15
C GLY A 123 3.97 -10.67 -1.19
N TRP A 124 4.73 -10.35 -0.14
CA TRP A 124 5.56 -9.14 -0.11
C TRP A 124 6.78 -9.22 -1.04
N PHE A 125 7.42 -10.38 -1.17
CA PHE A 125 8.48 -10.58 -2.17
C PHE A 125 7.94 -10.51 -3.60
N ASN A 126 6.79 -11.14 -3.88
CA ASN A 126 6.16 -11.07 -5.19
C ASN A 126 5.74 -9.63 -5.54
N LEU A 127 5.20 -8.87 -4.58
CA LEU A 127 4.86 -7.45 -4.77
C LEU A 127 6.08 -6.58 -5.07
N LEU A 128 7.17 -6.73 -4.32
CA LEU A 128 8.43 -6.04 -4.62
C LEU A 128 8.90 -6.35 -6.04
N GLY A 129 8.89 -7.64 -6.39
CA GLY A 129 9.33 -8.13 -7.70
C GLY A 129 8.47 -7.59 -8.85
N GLN A 130 7.15 -7.73 -8.78
CA GLN A 130 6.22 -7.25 -9.82
C GLN A 130 6.32 -5.72 -10.03
N VAL A 131 6.45 -4.92 -8.96
CA VAL A 131 6.67 -3.47 -9.07
C VAL A 131 8.01 -3.16 -9.75
N ALA A 132 9.09 -3.82 -9.34
CA ALA A 132 10.41 -3.58 -9.90
C ALA A 132 10.55 -4.04 -11.36
N VAL A 133 9.85 -5.12 -11.78
CA VAL A 133 9.73 -5.50 -13.20
C VAL A 133 9.04 -4.40 -14.00
N THR A 134 7.90 -3.87 -13.53
CA THR A 134 7.22 -2.76 -14.20
C THR A 134 8.11 -1.51 -14.28
N THR A 135 8.86 -1.19 -13.23
CA THR A 135 9.87 -0.11 -13.26
C THR A 135 10.93 -0.35 -14.32
N GLY A 136 11.57 -1.52 -14.33
CA GLY A 136 12.63 -1.85 -15.29
C GLY A 136 12.15 -1.79 -16.75
N ILE A 137 11.02 -2.42 -17.07
CA ILE A 137 10.48 -2.42 -18.44
C ILE A 137 10.15 -1.00 -18.91
N SER A 138 9.36 -0.26 -18.13
CA SER A 138 8.84 1.04 -18.57
C SER A 138 9.90 2.14 -18.52
N PHE A 139 10.92 2.03 -17.65
CA PHE A 139 12.10 2.91 -17.67
C PHE A 139 13.01 2.60 -18.87
N GLY A 140 13.22 1.31 -19.19
CA GLY A 140 13.91 0.90 -20.42
C GLY A 140 13.21 1.42 -21.68
N CYS A 141 11.87 1.35 -21.71
CA CYS A 141 11.06 1.94 -22.78
C CYS A 141 11.27 3.46 -22.88
N ALA A 142 11.31 4.17 -21.75
CA ALA A 142 11.56 5.61 -21.72
C ALA A 142 12.97 5.97 -22.22
N ASN A 143 14.00 5.19 -21.87
CA ASN A 143 15.35 5.36 -22.39
C ASN A 143 15.36 5.27 -23.92
N PHE A 144 14.75 4.22 -24.50
CA PHE A 144 14.73 4.02 -25.95
C PHE A 144 13.91 5.09 -26.68
N ILE A 145 12.79 5.56 -26.10
CA ILE A 145 12.03 6.71 -26.59
C ILE A 145 12.88 8.00 -26.54
N SER A 146 13.60 8.24 -25.45
CA SER A 146 14.48 9.42 -25.33
C SER A 146 15.64 9.37 -26.32
N THR A 147 16.19 8.19 -26.61
CA THR A 147 17.25 7.98 -27.60
C THR A 147 16.76 8.18 -29.03
N ILE A 148 15.65 7.56 -29.45
CA ILE A 148 15.14 7.76 -30.83
C ILE A 148 14.73 9.24 -31.07
N ALA A 149 14.32 9.96 -30.01
CA ALA A 149 14.02 11.38 -30.11
C ALA A 149 15.25 12.27 -30.42
N THR A 150 16.49 11.81 -30.17
CA THR A 150 17.70 12.57 -30.55
C THR A 150 18.06 12.44 -32.03
N PHE A 151 17.46 11.50 -32.77
CA PHE A 151 17.78 11.24 -34.17
C PHE A 151 17.19 12.37 -35.05
N ASN A 152 18.03 13.05 -35.83
CA ASN A 152 17.69 14.25 -36.62
C ASN A 152 16.98 15.39 -35.84
N THR A 153 17.18 15.50 -34.51
CA THR A 153 16.64 16.64 -33.74
C THR A 153 17.68 17.25 -32.78
N ASN A 154 17.37 18.44 -32.27
CA ASN A 154 18.15 19.10 -31.20
C ASN A 154 17.75 18.64 -29.79
N PHE A 155 17.00 17.55 -29.64
CA PHE A 155 16.60 17.02 -28.33
C PHE A 155 17.79 16.37 -27.62
N VAL A 156 18.05 16.79 -26.38
CA VAL A 156 19.07 16.19 -25.52
C VAL A 156 18.38 15.34 -24.45
N SER A 157 18.68 14.05 -24.44
CA SER A 157 18.25 13.15 -23.36
C SER A 157 18.99 13.50 -22.07
N THR A 158 18.24 13.78 -21.01
CA THR A 158 18.74 14.07 -19.66
C THR A 158 17.95 13.27 -18.65
N ALA A 159 18.48 13.04 -17.44
CA ALA A 159 17.74 12.33 -16.40
C ALA A 159 16.36 12.97 -16.11
N LYS A 160 16.26 14.31 -16.20
CA LYS A 160 15.01 15.07 -16.00
C LYS A 160 14.01 14.91 -17.16
N THR A 161 14.47 14.92 -18.41
CA THR A 161 13.56 14.67 -19.55
C THR A 161 13.13 13.21 -19.60
N ASN A 162 14.03 12.27 -19.32
CA ASN A 162 13.75 10.84 -19.31
C ASN A 162 12.76 10.42 -18.20
N ILE A 163 12.85 10.98 -16.98
CA ILE A 163 11.85 10.69 -15.92
C ILE A 163 10.45 11.21 -16.31
N GLY A 164 10.37 12.29 -17.08
CA GLY A 164 9.11 12.81 -17.64
C GLY A 164 8.52 11.89 -18.72
N VAL A 165 9.36 11.38 -19.64
CA VAL A 165 8.95 10.36 -20.62
C VAL A 165 8.48 9.09 -19.91
N TYR A 166 9.20 8.65 -18.88
CA TYR A 166 8.84 7.50 -18.04
C TYR A 166 7.48 7.66 -17.35
N ALA A 167 7.20 8.83 -16.76
CA ALA A 167 5.88 9.15 -16.23
C ALA A 167 4.79 9.06 -17.31
N GLY A 168 5.06 9.59 -18.51
CA GLY A 168 4.16 9.50 -19.66
C GLY A 168 3.85 8.06 -20.09
N VAL A 169 4.89 7.21 -20.17
CA VAL A 169 4.77 5.78 -20.49
C VAL A 169 3.92 5.05 -19.46
N LEU A 170 4.20 5.23 -18.16
CA LEU A 170 3.41 4.60 -17.08
C LEU A 170 1.95 5.08 -17.06
N CYS A 171 1.71 6.38 -17.28
CA CYS A 171 0.36 6.92 -17.39
C CYS A 171 -0.39 6.32 -18.57
N ALA A 172 0.23 6.19 -19.75
CA ALA A 172 -0.40 5.56 -20.91
C ALA A 172 -0.72 4.07 -20.67
N GLN A 173 0.21 3.31 -20.08
CA GLN A 173 0.01 1.89 -19.72
C GLN A 173 -1.11 1.72 -18.67
N GLY A 174 -1.17 2.62 -17.68
CA GLY A 174 -2.23 2.66 -16.66
C GLY A 174 -3.60 3.05 -17.22
N LEU A 175 -3.65 3.98 -18.18
CA LEU A 175 -4.88 4.35 -18.90
C LEU A 175 -5.40 3.19 -19.76
N ILE A 176 -4.53 2.47 -20.47
CA ILE A 176 -4.90 1.27 -21.24
C ILE A 176 -5.45 0.19 -20.30
N ASN A 177 -4.81 -0.04 -19.15
CA ASN A 177 -5.31 -0.98 -18.14
C ASN A 177 -6.60 -0.53 -17.42
N THR A 178 -6.92 0.77 -17.45
CA THR A 178 -8.15 1.33 -16.85
C THR A 178 -9.34 1.26 -17.81
N PHE A 179 -9.16 1.70 -19.06
CA PHE A 179 -10.26 1.89 -20.02
C PHE A 179 -10.27 0.85 -21.16
N GLY A 180 -9.12 0.26 -21.48
CA GLY A 180 -8.92 -0.62 -22.63
C GLY A 180 -9.15 -2.11 -22.33
N VAL A 181 -10.01 -2.50 -21.40
CA VAL A 181 -10.14 -3.90 -20.96
C VAL A 181 -10.48 -4.85 -22.10
N HIS A 182 -11.47 -4.51 -22.94
CA HIS A 182 -11.77 -5.26 -24.16
C HIS A 182 -10.66 -5.16 -25.22
N LEU A 183 -9.88 -4.08 -25.20
CA LEU A 183 -8.76 -3.85 -26.10
C LEU A 183 -7.52 -4.70 -25.72
N LEU A 184 -7.31 -5.02 -24.44
CA LEU A 184 -6.20 -5.86 -23.96
C LEU A 184 -6.13 -7.21 -24.67
N LYS A 185 -7.28 -7.84 -24.96
CA LYS A 185 -7.35 -9.11 -25.71
C LYS A 185 -6.81 -8.99 -27.14
N TYR A 186 -7.12 -7.88 -27.83
CA TYR A 186 -6.60 -7.60 -29.17
C TYR A 186 -5.13 -7.17 -29.14
N ILE A 187 -4.76 -6.31 -28.19
CA ILE A 187 -3.36 -5.93 -27.94
C ILE A 187 -2.51 -7.18 -27.68
N ASN A 188 -3.00 -8.15 -26.92
CA ASN A 188 -2.26 -9.37 -26.61
C ASN A 188 -1.99 -10.21 -27.87
N ASN A 189 -3.02 -10.43 -28.70
CA ASN A 189 -2.85 -11.11 -29.99
C ASN A 189 -1.83 -10.38 -30.88
N ILE A 190 -1.87 -9.04 -30.95
CA ILE A 190 -0.89 -8.23 -31.68
C ILE A 190 0.51 -8.37 -31.06
N SER A 191 0.60 -8.34 -29.73
CA SER A 191 1.83 -8.43 -28.95
C SER A 191 2.59 -9.73 -29.23
N ILE A 192 1.90 -10.88 -29.25
CA ILE A 192 2.52 -12.17 -29.62
C ILE A 192 3.20 -12.08 -30.99
N TRP A 193 2.50 -11.59 -32.01
CA TRP A 193 3.05 -11.44 -33.36
C TRP A 193 4.17 -10.39 -33.42
N TRP A 194 4.02 -9.27 -32.71
CA TRP A 194 5.01 -8.20 -32.66
C TRP A 194 6.31 -8.64 -31.99
N HIS A 195 6.24 -9.35 -30.86
CA HIS A 195 7.41 -9.91 -30.20
C HIS A 195 8.07 -11.02 -31.03
N ALA A 196 7.30 -11.93 -31.64
CA ALA A 196 7.88 -13.00 -32.46
C ALA A 196 8.46 -12.48 -33.78
N VAL A 197 7.63 -11.88 -34.64
CA VAL A 197 8.03 -11.42 -35.98
C VAL A 197 8.91 -10.20 -35.90
N GLY A 198 8.67 -9.27 -34.97
CA GLY A 198 9.52 -8.09 -34.78
C GLY A 198 10.94 -8.46 -34.34
N THR A 199 11.11 -9.46 -33.47
CA THR A 199 12.44 -9.97 -33.10
C THR A 199 13.16 -10.59 -34.30
N PHE A 200 12.47 -11.43 -35.09
CA PHE A 200 13.06 -11.97 -36.33
C PHE A 200 13.38 -10.87 -37.36
N ALA A 201 12.52 -9.87 -37.52
CA ALA A 201 12.74 -8.76 -38.43
C ALA A 201 13.99 -7.94 -38.03
N VAL A 202 14.18 -7.66 -36.74
CA VAL A 202 15.40 -7.00 -36.23
C VAL A 202 16.64 -7.86 -36.49
N ILE A 203 16.61 -9.16 -36.18
CA ILE A 203 17.74 -10.07 -36.43
C ILE A 203 18.12 -10.10 -37.92
N ILE A 204 17.13 -10.29 -38.80
CA ILE A 204 17.35 -10.37 -40.25
C ILE A 204 17.84 -9.03 -40.80
N ALA A 205 17.24 -7.90 -40.40
CA ALA A 205 17.64 -6.58 -40.88
C ALA A 205 19.08 -6.22 -40.48
N VAL A 206 19.44 -6.46 -39.22
CA VAL A 206 20.81 -6.23 -38.71
C VAL A 206 21.81 -7.13 -39.44
N LEU A 207 21.56 -8.44 -39.52
CA LEU A 207 22.50 -9.37 -40.16
C LEU A 207 22.60 -9.18 -41.69
N ALA A 208 21.52 -8.81 -42.37
CA ALA A 208 21.52 -8.66 -43.84
C ALA A 208 22.08 -7.32 -44.31
N ALA A 209 22.00 -6.26 -43.49
CA ALA A 209 22.51 -4.93 -43.84
C ALA A 209 23.90 -4.62 -43.26
N ALA A 210 24.34 -5.37 -42.23
CA ALA A 210 25.66 -5.21 -41.63
C ALA A 210 26.79 -5.19 -42.69
N PRO A 211 27.60 -4.11 -42.79
CA PRO A 211 28.71 -4.03 -43.73
C PRO A 211 29.76 -5.13 -43.55
N SER A 212 29.94 -5.59 -42.32
CA SER A 212 30.79 -6.72 -41.95
C SER A 212 30.18 -7.50 -40.78
N HIS A 213 30.61 -8.75 -40.57
CA HIS A 213 30.18 -9.56 -39.43
C HIS A 213 31.35 -9.85 -38.49
N GLN A 214 31.09 -9.84 -37.19
CA GLN A 214 32.11 -10.22 -36.20
C GLN A 214 32.56 -11.67 -36.37
N SER A 215 33.82 -11.94 -36.05
CA SER A 215 34.33 -13.32 -36.12
C SER A 215 33.62 -14.23 -35.10
N ALA A 216 33.41 -15.50 -35.47
CA ALA A 216 32.87 -16.50 -34.53
C ALA A 216 33.75 -16.64 -33.26
N LYS A 217 35.06 -16.39 -33.36
CA LYS A 217 35.97 -16.33 -32.21
C LYS A 217 35.58 -15.20 -31.25
N PHE A 218 35.29 -14.00 -31.76
CA PHE A 218 34.80 -12.88 -30.94
C PHE A 218 33.48 -13.28 -30.24
N VAL A 219 32.47 -13.68 -31.01
CA VAL A 219 31.12 -13.95 -30.47
C VAL A 219 31.09 -15.09 -29.45
N PHE A 220 31.77 -16.21 -29.72
CA PHE A 220 31.66 -17.41 -28.88
C PHE A 220 32.74 -17.57 -27.80
N THR A 221 33.85 -16.79 -27.85
CA THR A 221 35.00 -17.00 -26.94
C THR A 221 35.56 -15.73 -26.29
N GLN A 222 35.23 -14.53 -26.78
CA GLN A 222 35.79 -13.30 -26.21
C GLN A 222 35.16 -12.98 -24.86
N PHE A 223 36.01 -13.00 -23.83
CA PHE A 223 35.70 -12.48 -22.50
C PHE A 223 36.17 -11.04 -22.38
N ILE A 224 35.29 -10.13 -21.94
CA ILE A 224 35.61 -8.70 -21.75
C ILE A 224 35.15 -8.29 -20.35
N ASP A 225 35.99 -7.54 -19.63
CA ASP A 225 35.65 -6.95 -18.34
C ASP A 225 35.72 -5.43 -18.42
N GLY A 226 34.55 -4.81 -18.55
CA GLY A 226 34.33 -3.36 -18.51
C GLY A 226 33.77 -2.88 -17.17
N THR A 227 33.91 -3.66 -16.09
CA THR A 227 33.34 -3.30 -14.77
C THR A 227 34.20 -2.31 -13.95
N GLY A 228 35.38 -1.97 -14.46
CA GLY A 228 36.27 -0.98 -13.84
C GLY A 228 35.86 0.45 -14.19
N VAL A 229 35.73 1.29 -13.17
CA VAL A 229 35.58 2.74 -13.31
C VAL A 229 36.95 3.39 -13.06
N GLU A 230 37.27 4.44 -13.80
CA GLU A 230 38.50 5.22 -13.63
C GLU A 230 38.58 5.81 -12.21
N GLN A 231 39.69 5.54 -11.53
CA GLN A 231 39.97 6.02 -10.18
C GLN A 231 40.73 7.34 -10.20
N ALA A 232 40.82 8.00 -9.04
CA ALA A 232 41.49 9.30 -8.90
C ALA A 232 43.02 9.25 -9.19
N ASP A 233 43.61 8.06 -9.31
CA ASP A 233 44.99 7.83 -9.74
C ASP A 233 45.13 7.50 -11.23
N GLY A 234 44.03 7.55 -12.00
CA GLY A 234 43.96 7.18 -13.42
C GLY A 234 43.91 5.68 -13.68
N SER A 235 43.84 4.82 -12.65
CA SER A 235 43.75 3.37 -12.83
C SER A 235 42.32 2.90 -13.11
N ILE A 236 42.16 1.95 -14.04
CA ILE A 236 40.89 1.28 -14.34
C ILE A 236 41.03 -0.19 -13.93
N VAL A 237 40.55 -0.52 -12.73
CA VAL A 237 40.62 -1.89 -12.19
C VAL A 237 39.23 -2.52 -12.20
N GLY A 238 39.02 -3.52 -13.06
CA GLY A 238 37.78 -4.30 -13.13
C GLY A 238 37.69 -5.45 -12.11
N TRP A 239 36.48 -5.98 -11.92
CA TRP A 239 36.22 -7.11 -11.01
C TRP A 239 36.94 -8.41 -11.40
N SER A 240 37.32 -8.59 -12.67
CA SER A 240 38.11 -9.75 -13.09
C SER A 240 39.53 -9.76 -12.50
N GLN A 241 40.09 -8.56 -12.24
CA GLN A 241 41.38 -8.36 -11.59
C GLN A 241 41.23 -8.25 -10.07
N ARG A 242 40.20 -7.53 -9.60
CA ARG A 242 39.94 -7.28 -8.16
C ARG A 242 39.49 -8.53 -7.40
N ALA A 243 38.73 -9.41 -8.06
CA ALA A 243 38.18 -10.63 -7.47
C ALA A 243 38.46 -11.87 -8.32
N SER A 244 37.76 -12.04 -9.46
CA SER A 244 38.03 -13.10 -10.43
C SER A 244 37.18 -12.94 -11.70
N LYS A 245 37.60 -13.57 -12.80
CA LYS A 245 36.74 -13.72 -13.99
C LYS A 245 35.41 -14.42 -13.67
N GLY A 246 35.42 -15.41 -12.76
CA GLY A 246 34.21 -16.11 -12.32
C GLY A 246 33.19 -15.19 -11.68
N TYR A 247 33.63 -14.21 -10.86
CA TYR A 247 32.75 -13.19 -10.30
C TYR A 247 32.04 -12.39 -11.40
N VAL A 248 32.78 -11.93 -12.41
CA VAL A 248 32.23 -11.17 -13.55
C VAL A 248 31.21 -12.00 -14.35
N VAL A 249 31.48 -13.29 -14.58
CA VAL A 249 30.51 -14.21 -15.22
C VAL A 249 29.23 -14.31 -14.40
N MET A 250 29.33 -14.44 -13.07
CA MET A 250 28.17 -14.59 -12.19
C MET A 250 27.32 -13.31 -12.13
N ILE A 251 27.89 -12.11 -12.08
CA ILE A 251 27.08 -10.88 -12.17
C ILE A 251 26.52 -10.67 -13.59
N GLY A 252 27.22 -11.11 -14.64
CA GLY A 252 26.84 -10.91 -16.03
C GLY A 252 25.62 -11.71 -16.50
N ILE A 253 25.34 -12.86 -15.88
CA ILE A 253 24.12 -13.62 -16.16
C ILE A 253 22.82 -12.91 -15.73
N LEU A 254 22.90 -11.76 -15.03
CA LEU A 254 21.74 -10.91 -14.71
C LEU A 254 20.96 -10.49 -15.96
N MET A 255 21.63 -10.19 -17.08
CA MET A 255 20.96 -9.82 -18.34
C MET A 255 19.98 -10.93 -18.79
N ALA A 256 20.44 -12.18 -18.77
CA ALA A 256 19.62 -13.31 -19.16
C ALA A 256 18.53 -13.61 -18.12
N GLN A 257 18.84 -13.53 -16.81
CA GLN A 257 17.85 -13.86 -15.78
C GLN A 257 16.73 -12.83 -15.74
N TYR A 258 17.07 -11.53 -15.75
CA TYR A 258 16.07 -10.45 -15.79
C TYR A 258 15.16 -10.58 -17.02
N THR A 259 15.75 -10.86 -18.19
CA THR A 259 14.95 -11.05 -19.40
C THR A 259 13.98 -12.24 -19.27
N LEU A 260 14.42 -13.38 -18.76
CA LEU A 260 13.59 -14.58 -18.62
C LEU A 260 12.71 -14.59 -17.35
N THR A 261 12.30 -13.41 -16.87
CA THR A 261 11.47 -13.22 -15.66
C THR A 261 10.01 -12.87 -16.02
N GLY A 262 9.07 -13.04 -15.10
CA GLY A 262 7.67 -12.60 -15.26
C GLY A 262 6.75 -13.60 -15.96
N PHE A 263 7.19 -14.85 -16.12
CA PHE A 263 6.35 -15.95 -16.60
C PHE A 263 5.22 -16.34 -15.63
N ASP A 264 5.27 -15.89 -14.37
CA ASP A 264 4.17 -16.04 -13.40
C ASP A 264 2.90 -15.25 -13.76
N ALA A 265 2.98 -14.33 -14.73
CA ALA A 265 1.81 -13.62 -15.22
C ALA A 265 0.70 -14.54 -15.77
N SER A 266 1.07 -15.71 -16.34
CA SER A 266 0.11 -16.76 -16.73
C SER A 266 -0.67 -17.34 -15.56
N ALA A 267 -0.12 -17.28 -14.34
CA ALA A 267 -0.83 -17.66 -13.11
C ALA A 267 -1.74 -16.51 -12.63
N HIS A 268 -1.27 -15.26 -12.67
CA HIS A 268 -2.08 -14.11 -12.25
C HIS A 268 -3.31 -13.86 -13.13
N MET A 269 -3.37 -14.44 -14.34
CA MET A 269 -4.49 -14.34 -15.27
C MET A 269 -5.41 -15.57 -15.28
N THR A 270 -5.24 -16.55 -14.38
CA THR A 270 -6.06 -17.78 -14.37
C THR A 270 -7.55 -17.55 -14.08
N GLU A 271 -7.92 -16.57 -13.23
CA GLU A 271 -9.33 -16.21 -13.00
C GLU A 271 -9.99 -15.56 -14.25
N GLU A 272 -9.20 -15.07 -15.21
CA GLU A 272 -9.65 -14.50 -16.50
C GLU A 272 -9.57 -15.53 -17.67
N THR A 273 -9.12 -16.77 -17.41
CA THR A 273 -8.73 -17.76 -18.44
C THR A 273 -9.59 -19.04 -18.41
N HIS A 274 -9.87 -19.63 -19.57
CA HIS A 274 -10.53 -20.94 -19.71
C HIS A 274 -9.56 -22.12 -19.53
N ASN A 275 -10.01 -23.21 -18.90
CA ASN A 275 -9.21 -24.39 -18.56
C ASN A 275 -7.97 -23.99 -17.75
N ALA A 276 -8.22 -23.31 -16.62
CA ALA A 276 -7.22 -22.52 -15.92
C ALA A 276 -5.99 -23.36 -15.45
N ALA A 277 -6.24 -24.59 -14.98
CA ALA A 277 -5.20 -25.53 -14.53
C ALA A 277 -4.18 -25.92 -15.63
N MET A 278 -4.63 -26.04 -16.88
CA MET A 278 -3.74 -26.36 -18.01
C MET A 278 -3.20 -25.11 -18.69
N SER A 279 -4.06 -24.10 -18.91
CA SER A 279 -3.70 -22.84 -19.59
C SER A 279 -2.69 -22.01 -18.79
N GLY A 280 -2.76 -22.01 -17.46
CA GLY A 280 -1.75 -21.40 -16.58
C GLY A 280 -0.39 -22.07 -16.73
N SER A 281 -0.36 -23.38 -16.50
CA SER A 281 0.84 -24.21 -16.45
C SER A 281 1.57 -24.29 -17.81
N LEU A 282 0.82 -24.52 -18.89
CA LEU A 282 1.40 -24.52 -20.24
C LEU A 282 1.82 -23.11 -20.68
N GLY A 283 1.10 -22.07 -20.25
CA GLY A 283 1.48 -20.67 -20.50
C GLY A 283 2.87 -20.34 -19.95
N ILE A 284 3.15 -20.70 -18.71
CA ILE A 284 4.47 -20.57 -18.06
C ILE A 284 5.57 -21.26 -18.91
N ILE A 285 5.40 -22.56 -19.17
CA ILE A 285 6.45 -23.41 -19.76
C ILE A 285 6.73 -23.01 -21.20
N THR A 286 5.67 -22.79 -22.00
CA THR A 286 5.82 -22.43 -23.42
C THR A 286 6.37 -21.02 -23.59
N ALA A 287 6.01 -20.06 -22.72
CA ALA A 287 6.58 -18.71 -22.75
C ALA A 287 8.10 -18.72 -22.50
N ILE A 288 8.59 -19.50 -21.52
CA ILE A 288 10.03 -19.65 -21.26
C ILE A 288 10.72 -20.35 -22.44
N GLY A 289 10.14 -21.46 -22.95
CA GLY A 289 10.76 -22.27 -24.00
C GLY A 289 10.93 -21.54 -25.33
N VAL A 290 9.89 -20.84 -25.78
CA VAL A 290 9.97 -19.99 -26.98
C VAL A 290 10.97 -18.85 -26.77
N SER A 291 10.99 -18.26 -25.56
CA SER A 291 11.88 -17.13 -25.27
C SER A 291 13.35 -17.51 -25.17
N ALA A 292 13.66 -18.68 -24.62
CA ALA A 292 15.02 -19.21 -24.58
C ALA A 292 15.66 -19.29 -25.98
N VAL A 293 14.91 -19.79 -26.96
CA VAL A 293 15.40 -19.92 -28.35
C VAL A 293 15.50 -18.57 -29.05
N LEU A 294 14.43 -17.78 -29.04
CA LEU A 294 14.39 -16.50 -29.75
C LEU A 294 15.40 -15.47 -29.19
N GLY A 295 15.68 -15.50 -27.87
CA GLY A 295 16.66 -14.61 -27.26
C GLY A 295 18.11 -14.99 -27.52
N TRP A 296 18.40 -16.30 -27.62
CA TRP A 296 19.72 -16.74 -28.07
C TRP A 296 20.00 -16.27 -29.51
N LEU A 297 18.99 -16.40 -30.39
CA LEU A 297 19.08 -15.89 -31.77
C LEU A 297 19.22 -14.35 -31.83
N LEU A 298 18.52 -13.60 -30.96
CA LEU A 298 18.66 -12.14 -30.91
C LEU A 298 20.06 -11.71 -30.45
N ILE A 299 20.59 -12.34 -29.40
CA ILE A 299 21.95 -12.07 -28.90
C ILE A 299 22.97 -12.34 -30.00
N LEU A 300 22.88 -13.48 -30.69
CA LEU A 300 23.77 -13.77 -31.82
C LEU A 300 23.61 -12.75 -32.96
N GLY A 301 22.37 -12.39 -33.33
CA GLY A 301 22.12 -11.40 -34.38
C GLY A 301 22.77 -10.04 -34.11
N LEU A 302 22.62 -9.54 -32.88
CA LEU A 302 23.22 -8.27 -32.46
C LEU A 302 24.74 -8.37 -32.32
N LEU A 303 25.28 -9.46 -31.76
CA LEU A 303 26.73 -9.63 -31.60
C LEU A 303 27.46 -9.83 -32.94
N PHE A 304 26.87 -10.56 -33.89
CA PHE A 304 27.45 -10.72 -35.23
C PHE A 304 27.30 -9.46 -36.08
N GLY A 305 26.23 -8.66 -35.91
CA GLY A 305 26.00 -7.40 -36.62
C GLY A 305 26.73 -6.18 -36.05
N MET A 306 27.36 -6.28 -34.89
CA MET A 306 28.13 -5.18 -34.27
C MET A 306 29.38 -4.84 -35.10
N GLN A 307 29.55 -3.59 -35.54
CA GLN A 307 30.69 -3.21 -36.37
C GLN A 307 31.96 -2.96 -35.54
N ASP A 308 31.88 -2.10 -34.53
CA ASP A 308 32.99 -1.76 -33.63
C ASP A 308 32.54 -1.86 -32.16
N TYR A 309 33.31 -2.54 -31.33
CA TYR A 309 32.97 -2.78 -29.92
C TYR A 309 33.09 -1.51 -29.06
N ASP A 310 34.19 -0.77 -29.21
CA ASP A 310 34.48 0.39 -28.36
C ASP A 310 33.53 1.56 -28.70
N ALA A 311 33.22 1.76 -29.98
CA ALA A 311 32.19 2.70 -30.42
C ALA A 311 30.77 2.28 -29.98
N THR A 312 30.48 0.98 -29.95
CA THR A 312 29.18 0.44 -29.47
C THR A 312 29.00 0.66 -27.97
N VAL A 313 30.03 0.41 -27.15
CA VAL A 313 29.99 0.62 -25.70
C VAL A 313 30.05 2.11 -25.34
N GLY A 314 30.88 2.89 -26.03
CA GLY A 314 31.05 4.33 -25.85
C GLY A 314 30.05 5.21 -26.62
N SER A 315 28.95 4.65 -27.13
CA SER A 315 28.01 5.39 -28.00
C SER A 315 27.45 6.64 -27.33
N SER A 316 27.49 7.76 -28.06
CA SER A 316 26.90 9.05 -27.66
C SER A 316 25.39 8.99 -27.43
N THR A 317 24.71 7.96 -27.96
CA THR A 317 23.28 7.70 -27.73
C THR A 317 22.97 7.12 -26.35
N GLY A 318 24.00 6.61 -25.64
CA GLY A 318 23.87 5.85 -24.41
C GLY A 318 23.23 4.46 -24.58
N GLN A 319 22.95 4.00 -25.80
CA GLN A 319 22.25 2.75 -26.08
C GLN A 319 22.99 1.93 -27.16
N PRO A 320 23.79 0.92 -26.79
CA PRO A 320 24.54 0.08 -27.73
C PRO A 320 23.72 -0.53 -28.88
N VAL A 321 22.48 -0.95 -28.63
CA VAL A 321 21.62 -1.50 -29.69
C VAL A 321 21.21 -0.45 -30.70
N ALA A 322 20.99 0.80 -30.26
CA ALA A 322 20.74 1.91 -31.18
C ALA A 322 21.98 2.22 -32.04
N GLN A 323 23.19 2.12 -31.46
CA GLN A 323 24.44 2.25 -32.22
C GLN A 323 24.59 1.14 -33.27
N ILE A 324 24.38 -0.13 -32.91
CA ILE A 324 24.42 -1.26 -33.85
C ILE A 324 23.44 -1.00 -35.01
N PHE A 325 22.22 -0.52 -34.73
CA PHE A 325 21.28 -0.20 -35.81
C PHE A 325 21.75 0.96 -36.71
N LEU A 326 22.33 2.02 -36.14
CA LEU A 326 22.92 3.13 -36.89
C LEU A 326 24.04 2.64 -37.83
N ASP A 327 24.93 1.79 -37.32
CA ASP A 327 26.08 1.26 -38.04
C ASP A 327 25.70 0.25 -39.13
N THR A 328 24.59 -0.49 -38.97
CA THR A 328 24.16 -1.53 -39.94
C THR A 328 23.13 -1.07 -40.98
N VAL A 329 22.10 -0.30 -40.58
CA VAL A 329 20.98 0.07 -41.48
C VAL A 329 20.90 1.57 -41.76
N GLY A 330 21.83 2.36 -41.20
CA GLY A 330 21.80 3.82 -41.27
C GLY A 330 20.62 4.42 -40.50
N GLU A 331 20.61 5.74 -40.35
CA GLU A 331 19.68 6.41 -39.42
C GLU A 331 18.19 6.15 -39.71
N LYS A 332 17.77 6.20 -40.98
CA LYS A 332 16.37 5.93 -41.36
C LYS A 332 15.94 4.50 -41.06
N GLY A 333 16.84 3.53 -41.27
CA GLY A 333 16.60 2.14 -40.91
C GLY A 333 16.57 1.96 -39.38
N ALA A 334 17.49 2.63 -38.67
CA ALA A 334 17.58 2.57 -37.22
C ALA A 334 16.31 3.11 -36.55
N ILE A 335 15.70 4.19 -37.06
CA ILE A 335 14.38 4.68 -36.61
C ILE A 335 13.34 3.56 -36.70
N VAL A 336 13.24 2.85 -37.83
CA VAL A 336 12.27 1.77 -38.02
C VAL A 336 12.51 0.61 -37.05
N LEU A 337 13.76 0.16 -36.89
CA LEU A 337 14.09 -0.91 -35.94
C LEU A 337 13.84 -0.48 -34.48
N MET A 338 14.18 0.75 -34.12
CA MET A 338 13.88 1.31 -32.79
C MET A 338 12.39 1.39 -32.51
N VAL A 339 11.53 1.72 -33.49
CA VAL A 339 10.07 1.69 -33.32
C VAL A 339 9.56 0.26 -33.05
N ILE A 340 10.15 -0.77 -33.67
CA ILE A 340 9.81 -2.18 -33.38
C ILE A 340 10.17 -2.52 -31.93
N VAL A 341 11.38 -2.16 -31.48
CA VAL A 341 11.84 -2.38 -30.09
C VAL A 341 10.96 -1.61 -29.09
N ILE A 342 10.71 -0.33 -29.30
CA ILE A 342 9.88 0.53 -28.43
C ILE A 342 8.44 0.02 -28.35
N GLY A 343 7.85 -0.39 -29.48
CA GLY A 343 6.51 -0.99 -29.51
C GLY A 343 6.43 -2.24 -28.64
N ALA A 344 7.45 -3.11 -28.74
CA ALA A 344 7.56 -4.29 -27.89
C ALA A 344 7.73 -3.92 -26.40
N MET A 345 8.59 -2.97 -26.06
CA MET A 345 8.78 -2.48 -24.69
C MET A 345 7.50 -1.89 -24.08
N PHE A 346 6.74 -1.13 -24.87
CA PHE A 346 5.49 -0.52 -24.43
C PHE A 346 4.39 -1.55 -24.15
N MET A 347 4.23 -2.55 -25.03
CA MET A 347 3.26 -3.64 -24.84
C MET A 347 3.67 -4.54 -23.66
N CYS A 348 4.95 -4.87 -23.55
CA CYS A 348 5.54 -5.58 -22.41
C CYS A 348 5.20 -4.91 -21.07
N GLY A 349 5.41 -3.59 -20.96
CA GLY A 349 5.08 -2.84 -19.75
C GLY A 349 3.57 -2.72 -19.52
N THR A 350 2.76 -2.67 -20.58
CA THR A 350 1.30 -2.72 -20.48
C THR A 350 0.84 -4.03 -19.82
N PHE A 351 1.37 -5.18 -20.24
CA PHE A 351 1.06 -6.47 -19.63
C PHE A 351 1.67 -6.65 -18.24
N SER A 352 2.84 -6.06 -17.96
CA SER A 352 3.40 -6.03 -16.60
C SER A 352 2.46 -5.32 -15.63
N VAL A 353 1.91 -4.15 -16.01
CA VAL A 353 0.87 -3.46 -15.22
C VAL A 353 -0.41 -4.30 -15.11
N THR A 354 -0.79 -5.05 -16.16
CA THR A 354 -1.91 -6.01 -16.10
C THR A 354 -1.67 -7.05 -15.00
N SER A 355 -0.58 -7.80 -15.07
CA SER A 355 -0.22 -8.86 -14.11
C SER A 355 -0.14 -8.32 -12.67
N ASN A 356 0.66 -7.28 -12.47
CA ASN A 356 0.92 -6.67 -11.16
C ASN A 356 -0.38 -6.19 -10.49
N SER A 357 -1.28 -5.54 -11.24
CA SER A 357 -2.56 -5.06 -10.70
C SER A 357 -3.50 -6.18 -10.27
N ARG A 358 -3.49 -7.36 -10.91
CA ARG A 358 -4.31 -8.53 -10.48
C ARG A 358 -3.72 -9.19 -9.25
N MET A 359 -2.40 -9.35 -9.19
CA MET A 359 -1.71 -9.85 -8.01
C MET A 359 -1.97 -8.96 -6.79
N MET A 360 -1.76 -7.64 -6.91
CA MET A 360 -2.07 -6.66 -5.85
C MET A 360 -3.55 -6.68 -5.45
N TYR A 361 -4.46 -6.91 -6.39
CA TYR A 361 -5.89 -7.04 -6.11
C TYR A 361 -6.20 -8.30 -5.29
N ALA A 362 -5.66 -9.47 -5.69
CA ALA A 362 -5.84 -10.72 -4.95
C ALA A 362 -5.22 -10.62 -3.54
N PHE A 363 -4.00 -10.08 -3.42
CA PHE A 363 -3.35 -9.90 -2.13
C PHE A 363 -4.10 -8.88 -1.24
N ALA A 364 -4.75 -7.87 -1.81
CA ALA A 364 -5.69 -7.01 -1.10
C ALA A 364 -7.00 -7.75 -0.72
N ARG A 365 -7.58 -8.57 -1.59
CA ARG A 365 -8.78 -9.39 -1.31
C ARG A 365 -8.57 -10.25 -0.06
N ASP A 366 -7.38 -10.85 0.09
CA ASP A 366 -7.00 -11.67 1.24
C ASP A 366 -6.44 -10.86 2.44
N GLY A 367 -6.50 -9.53 2.40
CA GLY A 367 -6.11 -8.63 3.49
C GLY A 367 -4.60 -8.39 3.67
N GLY A 368 -3.76 -8.88 2.76
CA GLY A 368 -2.30 -8.75 2.82
C GLY A 368 -1.77 -7.32 2.64
N LEU A 369 -2.53 -6.47 1.94
CA LEU A 369 -2.13 -5.09 1.62
C LEU A 369 -2.60 -4.06 2.66
N PRO A 370 -1.78 -3.07 3.04
CA PRO A 370 -2.22 -1.89 3.80
C PRO A 370 -3.35 -1.17 3.04
N GLY A 371 -4.44 -0.84 3.74
CA GLY A 371 -5.62 -0.26 3.10
C GLY A 371 -6.37 -1.23 2.18
N HIS A 372 -6.26 -2.54 2.38
CA HIS A 372 -6.95 -3.56 1.57
C HIS A 372 -8.44 -3.27 1.33
N THR A 373 -9.16 -2.73 2.32
CA THR A 373 -10.59 -2.33 2.20
C THR A 373 -10.87 -1.30 1.11
N PHE A 374 -9.85 -0.54 0.69
CA PHE A 374 -9.88 0.35 -0.46
C PHE A 374 -9.47 -0.36 -1.76
N PHE A 375 -8.41 -1.18 -1.73
CA PHE A 375 -7.79 -1.76 -2.93
C PHE A 375 -8.48 -3.02 -3.49
N HIS A 376 -9.17 -3.82 -2.68
CA HIS A 376 -9.92 -5.01 -3.13
C HIS A 376 -11.19 -4.70 -3.95
N LYS A 377 -11.42 -3.46 -4.39
CA LYS A 377 -12.66 -3.09 -5.10
C LYS A 377 -12.48 -3.10 -6.62
N VAL A 378 -13.19 -4.01 -7.27
CA VAL A 378 -13.33 -4.07 -8.74
C VAL A 378 -14.34 -3.01 -9.22
N SER A 379 -14.08 -2.41 -10.39
CA SER A 379 -15.02 -1.50 -11.05
C SER A 379 -16.18 -2.27 -11.68
N ASN A 380 -17.43 -1.93 -11.32
CA ASN A 380 -18.62 -2.56 -11.90
C ASN A 380 -18.76 -2.34 -13.42
N ARG A 381 -18.20 -1.24 -13.96
CA ARG A 381 -18.31 -0.87 -15.38
C ARG A 381 -17.24 -1.51 -16.27
N SER A 382 -16.01 -1.64 -15.77
CA SER A 382 -14.86 -2.16 -16.54
C SER A 382 -14.44 -3.57 -16.13
N LYS A 383 -14.98 -4.11 -15.03
CA LYS A 383 -14.61 -5.41 -14.43
C LYS A 383 -13.11 -5.55 -14.11
N THR A 384 -12.41 -4.43 -13.95
CA THR A 384 -10.99 -4.37 -13.59
C THR A 384 -10.74 -3.68 -12.25
N PRO A 385 -9.65 -4.04 -11.54
CA PRO A 385 -9.26 -3.42 -10.27
C PRO A 385 -8.49 -2.11 -10.53
N VAL A 386 -9.18 -1.08 -11.03
CA VAL A 386 -8.58 0.22 -11.41
C VAL A 386 -7.72 0.83 -10.29
N ARG A 387 -8.07 0.60 -9.02
CA ARG A 387 -7.32 1.12 -7.86
C ARG A 387 -5.94 0.49 -7.71
N THR A 388 -5.77 -0.79 -8.04
CA THR A 388 -4.46 -1.45 -7.98
C THR A 388 -3.65 -1.21 -9.26
N VAL A 389 -4.27 -0.93 -10.40
CA VAL A 389 -3.59 -0.42 -11.60
C VAL A 389 -2.82 0.86 -11.29
N TRP A 390 -3.50 1.87 -10.73
CA TRP A 390 -2.84 3.14 -10.39
C TRP A 390 -1.87 3.01 -9.21
N LEU A 391 -2.11 2.09 -8.26
CA LEU A 391 -1.12 1.76 -7.22
C LEU A 391 0.16 1.19 -7.83
N ALA A 392 0.05 0.24 -8.76
CA ALA A 392 1.20 -0.36 -9.45
C ALA A 392 1.98 0.71 -10.24
N CYS A 393 1.30 1.57 -11.00
CA CYS A 393 1.95 2.69 -11.70
C CYS A 393 2.65 3.66 -10.72
N THR A 394 2.01 4.06 -9.62
CA THR A 394 2.60 4.98 -8.63
C THR A 394 3.81 4.38 -7.92
N LEU A 395 3.72 3.13 -7.46
CA LEU A 395 4.85 2.46 -6.81
C LEU A 395 6.01 2.24 -7.79
N SER A 396 5.72 1.90 -9.04
CA SER A 396 6.74 1.76 -10.08
C SER A 396 7.44 3.10 -10.34
N PHE A 397 6.67 4.19 -10.45
CA PHE A 397 7.22 5.54 -10.64
C PHE A 397 8.16 5.95 -9.50
N ILE A 398 7.72 5.75 -8.24
CA ILE A 398 8.53 6.04 -7.04
C ILE A 398 9.85 5.26 -7.07
N LEU A 399 9.82 3.98 -7.42
CA LEU A 399 11.02 3.13 -7.52
C LEU A 399 11.97 3.55 -8.66
N GLY A 400 11.45 4.27 -9.68
CA GLY A 400 12.27 4.87 -10.74
C GLY A 400 12.93 6.20 -10.36
N LEU A 401 12.43 6.96 -9.37
CA LEU A 401 12.96 8.27 -8.99
C LEU A 401 14.47 8.32 -8.65
N PRO A 402 15.10 7.29 -8.05
CA PRO A 402 16.55 7.29 -7.80
C PRO A 402 17.42 7.47 -9.06
N SER A 403 16.89 7.20 -10.26
CA SER A 403 17.60 7.45 -11.53
C SER A 403 17.89 8.92 -11.81
N LEU A 404 17.27 9.85 -11.06
CA LEU A 404 17.61 11.27 -11.10
C LEU A 404 18.98 11.58 -10.49
N GLY A 405 19.49 10.70 -9.62
CA GLY A 405 20.76 10.87 -8.93
C GLY A 405 21.83 9.85 -9.30
N SER A 406 21.44 8.62 -9.64
CA SER A 406 22.38 7.50 -9.77
C SER A 406 22.28 6.76 -11.11
N THR A 407 23.43 6.52 -11.75
CA THR A 407 23.54 5.80 -13.03
C THR A 407 23.28 4.29 -12.91
N VAL A 408 23.51 3.69 -11.72
CA VAL A 408 23.21 2.27 -11.44
C VAL A 408 21.76 2.02 -11.02
N ALA A 409 20.91 3.05 -10.94
CA ALA A 409 19.52 2.89 -10.53
C ALA A 409 18.73 1.89 -11.41
N PHE A 410 19.03 1.85 -12.71
CA PHE A 410 18.40 0.90 -13.64
C PHE A 410 18.81 -0.55 -13.36
N SER A 411 20.12 -0.84 -13.23
CA SER A 411 20.60 -2.19 -12.96
C SER A 411 20.29 -2.66 -11.53
N ALA A 412 20.13 -1.73 -10.58
CA ALA A 412 19.56 -2.00 -9.27
C ALA A 412 18.08 -2.39 -9.39
N ALA A 413 17.25 -1.67 -10.16
CA ALA A 413 15.84 -2.00 -10.35
C ALA A 413 15.65 -3.39 -11.00
N THR A 414 16.44 -3.74 -12.03
CA THR A 414 16.39 -5.08 -12.64
C THR A 414 16.88 -6.19 -11.70
N SER A 415 17.83 -5.89 -10.80
CA SER A 415 18.25 -6.82 -9.74
C SER A 415 17.15 -7.03 -8.70
N ILE A 416 16.49 -5.97 -8.24
CA ILE A 416 15.36 -6.01 -7.28
C ILE A 416 14.20 -6.82 -7.87
N ALA A 417 13.87 -6.57 -9.14
CA ALA A 417 12.85 -7.30 -9.90
C ALA A 417 13.10 -8.80 -9.90
N THR A 418 14.33 -9.19 -10.25
CA THR A 418 14.76 -10.59 -10.32
C THR A 418 14.71 -11.23 -8.93
N ILE A 419 15.33 -10.63 -7.91
CA ILE A 419 15.38 -11.21 -6.55
C ILE A 419 13.98 -11.33 -5.96
N GLY A 420 13.14 -10.28 -6.06
CA GLY A 420 11.78 -10.25 -5.53
C GLY A 420 10.91 -11.38 -6.08
N LEU A 421 10.88 -11.52 -7.40
CA LEU A 421 10.09 -12.57 -8.06
C LEU A 421 10.64 -13.97 -7.77
N TYR A 422 11.94 -14.23 -7.98
CA TYR A 422 12.46 -15.58 -7.77
C TYR A 422 12.40 -16.03 -6.31
N VAL A 423 12.61 -15.16 -5.32
CA VAL A 423 12.36 -15.52 -3.90
C VAL A 423 10.90 -15.89 -3.68
N SER A 424 9.94 -15.18 -4.30
CA SER A 424 8.53 -15.56 -4.25
C SER A 424 8.22 -16.90 -4.95
N TYR A 425 9.01 -17.29 -5.95
CA TYR A 425 8.88 -18.57 -6.64
C TYR A 425 9.47 -19.73 -5.80
N ALA A 426 10.60 -19.50 -5.12
CA ALA A 426 11.25 -20.52 -4.31
C ALA A 426 10.40 -20.96 -3.11
N ILE A 427 9.61 -20.07 -2.50
CA ILE A 427 8.79 -20.38 -1.32
C ILE A 427 7.79 -21.54 -1.61
N PRO A 428 6.85 -21.45 -2.58
CA PRO A 428 5.94 -22.55 -2.89
C PRO A 428 6.67 -23.80 -3.43
N ILE A 429 7.71 -23.66 -4.26
CA ILE A 429 8.48 -24.82 -4.73
C ILE A 429 9.14 -25.58 -3.57
N PHE A 430 9.74 -24.86 -2.61
CA PHE A 430 10.31 -25.44 -1.39
C PHE A 430 9.24 -26.08 -0.50
N LEU A 431 8.06 -25.47 -0.38
CA LEU A 431 6.96 -26.05 0.38
C LEU A 431 6.44 -27.35 -0.25
N ARG A 432 6.38 -27.43 -1.59
CA ARG A 432 6.08 -28.66 -2.34
C ARG A 432 7.13 -29.77 -2.13
N LEU A 433 8.40 -29.43 -1.89
CA LEU A 433 9.43 -30.40 -1.47
C LEU A 433 9.22 -30.85 0.00
N TYR A 434 9.06 -29.88 0.90
CA TYR A 434 9.00 -30.14 2.33
C TYR A 434 7.74 -30.92 2.74
N TYR A 435 6.58 -30.56 2.19
CA TYR A 435 5.28 -31.20 2.44
C TYR A 435 4.88 -32.20 1.34
N ARG A 436 5.84 -32.79 0.62
CA ARG A 436 5.62 -33.70 -0.53
C ARG A 436 4.49 -34.73 -0.38
N LYS A 437 4.29 -35.30 0.83
CA LYS A 437 3.25 -36.30 1.11
C LYS A 437 1.82 -35.76 1.13
N LYS A 438 1.64 -34.44 1.18
CA LYS A 438 0.34 -33.75 1.17
C LYS A 438 0.03 -33.10 -0.18
N PHE A 439 1.01 -33.04 -1.09
CA PHE A 439 0.82 -32.44 -2.40
C PHE A 439 -0.05 -33.35 -3.26
N VAL A 440 -1.17 -32.81 -3.75
CA VAL A 440 -2.04 -33.48 -4.72
C VAL A 440 -1.76 -32.86 -6.09
N PRO A 441 -1.29 -33.64 -7.08
CA PRO A 441 -0.98 -33.11 -8.41
C PRO A 441 -2.23 -32.65 -9.16
N GLY A 442 -2.11 -31.55 -9.91
CA GLY A 442 -3.13 -31.11 -10.85
C GLY A 442 -3.14 -31.88 -12.18
N PRO A 443 -3.99 -31.49 -13.14
CA PRO A 443 -4.06 -32.11 -14.47
C PRO A 443 -2.72 -32.18 -15.23
N PHE A 444 -1.83 -31.19 -15.01
CA PHE A 444 -0.43 -31.18 -15.43
C PHE A 444 0.47 -31.53 -14.23
N TYR A 445 1.19 -32.66 -14.34
CA TYR A 445 2.22 -33.09 -13.39
C TYR A 445 3.41 -33.70 -14.14
N LEU A 446 4.62 -33.50 -13.64
CA LEU A 446 5.85 -33.76 -14.41
C LEU A 446 6.08 -35.25 -14.66
N ASP A 447 5.73 -36.12 -13.70
CA ASP A 447 5.92 -37.56 -13.81
C ASP A 447 4.98 -38.24 -14.83
N LYS A 448 3.90 -37.56 -15.27
CA LYS A 448 3.03 -38.02 -16.37
C LYS A 448 3.79 -38.14 -17.68
N VAL A 449 4.74 -37.23 -17.91
CA VAL A 449 5.57 -37.16 -19.12
C VAL A 449 6.49 -38.39 -19.25
N LEU A 450 6.78 -39.06 -18.13
CA LEU A 450 7.52 -40.34 -18.09
C LEU A 450 6.62 -41.58 -18.13
N GLY A 451 5.31 -41.44 -18.39
CA GLY A 451 4.39 -42.56 -18.53
C GLY A 451 4.03 -43.28 -17.22
N LYS A 452 4.22 -42.64 -16.06
CA LYS A 452 3.70 -43.16 -14.79
C LYS A 452 2.24 -42.77 -14.62
N GLU A 453 1.35 -43.77 -14.70
CA GLU A 453 -0.06 -43.60 -14.33
C GLU A 453 -0.22 -43.74 -12.80
N GLY A 454 -0.43 -42.63 -12.12
CA GLY A 454 -0.72 -42.59 -10.68
C GLY A 454 -0.70 -41.18 -10.10
N ASN A 455 -1.52 -40.93 -9.06
CA ASN A 455 -1.62 -39.63 -8.38
C ASN A 455 -0.50 -39.39 -7.33
N GLU A 456 0.62 -40.10 -7.41
CA GLU A 456 1.76 -39.91 -6.50
C GLU A 456 2.83 -39.03 -7.15
N SER A 457 3.25 -37.97 -6.45
CA SER A 457 4.35 -37.11 -6.89
C SER A 457 5.64 -37.92 -7.00
N GLY A 458 6.22 -37.98 -8.20
CA GLY A 458 7.40 -38.81 -8.46
C GLY A 458 8.71 -38.06 -8.28
N ILE A 459 9.78 -38.84 -8.47
CA ILE A 459 11.17 -38.42 -8.22
C ILE A 459 11.59 -37.31 -9.19
N LEU A 460 11.05 -37.25 -10.42
CA LEU A 460 11.42 -36.22 -11.38
C LEU A 460 10.96 -34.84 -10.90
N GLY A 461 9.70 -34.72 -10.47
CA GLY A 461 9.17 -33.47 -9.93
C GLY A 461 9.91 -33.01 -8.68
N GLU A 462 10.28 -33.95 -7.78
CA GLU A 462 11.12 -33.64 -6.60
C GLU A 462 12.52 -33.14 -7.00
N VAL A 463 13.21 -33.80 -7.93
CA VAL A 463 14.56 -33.40 -8.37
C VAL A 463 14.54 -32.04 -9.07
N MET A 464 13.57 -31.80 -9.95
CA MET A 464 13.42 -30.51 -10.65
C MET A 464 13.10 -29.36 -9.69
N ALA A 465 12.18 -29.57 -8.73
CA ALA A 465 11.91 -28.59 -7.68
C ALA A 465 13.14 -28.32 -6.79
N GLY A 466 13.95 -29.35 -6.48
CA GLY A 466 15.21 -29.20 -5.74
C GLY A 466 16.24 -28.35 -6.48
N ILE A 467 16.44 -28.61 -7.78
CA ILE A 467 17.33 -27.82 -8.64
C ILE A 467 16.83 -26.38 -8.78
N ALA A 468 15.51 -26.18 -8.94
CA ALA A 468 14.90 -24.85 -9.01
C ALA A 468 15.19 -24.00 -7.76
N VAL A 469 14.98 -24.56 -6.56
CA VAL A 469 15.28 -23.85 -5.29
C VAL A 469 16.78 -23.56 -5.17
N ALA A 470 17.65 -24.52 -5.50
CA ALA A 470 19.09 -24.31 -5.46
C ALA A 470 19.56 -23.20 -6.42
N TRP A 471 19.05 -23.18 -7.65
CA TRP A 471 19.32 -22.10 -8.62
C TRP A 471 18.87 -20.74 -8.10
N ILE A 472 17.64 -20.66 -7.58
CA ILE A 472 17.08 -19.42 -7.02
C ILE A 472 17.94 -18.87 -5.87
N LEU A 473 18.41 -19.73 -4.97
CA LEU A 473 19.30 -19.32 -3.87
C LEU A 473 20.63 -18.74 -4.39
N VAL A 474 21.21 -19.35 -5.43
CA VAL A 474 22.45 -18.84 -6.07
C VAL A 474 22.21 -17.45 -6.67
N ILE A 475 21.20 -17.28 -7.54
CA ILE A 475 20.96 -15.98 -8.20
C ILE A 475 20.55 -14.89 -7.21
N SER A 476 19.84 -15.24 -6.13
CA SER A 476 19.41 -14.28 -5.10
C SER A 476 20.61 -13.69 -4.33
N VAL A 477 21.67 -14.46 -4.12
CA VAL A 477 22.92 -13.97 -3.53
C VAL A 477 23.75 -13.20 -4.55
N VAL A 478 23.84 -13.72 -5.78
CA VAL A 478 24.71 -13.17 -6.82
C VAL A 478 24.28 -11.79 -7.30
N PHE A 479 22.99 -11.53 -7.47
CA PHE A 479 22.50 -10.22 -7.95
C PHE A 479 22.41 -9.14 -6.87
N ILE A 480 22.79 -9.47 -5.64
CA ILE A 480 23.08 -8.51 -4.56
C ILE A 480 24.51 -7.97 -4.66
N LEU A 481 25.41 -8.68 -5.33
CA LEU A 481 26.84 -8.34 -5.37
C LEU A 481 27.10 -7.02 -6.14
N PRO A 482 28.16 -6.27 -5.79
CA PRO A 482 28.56 -5.07 -6.51
C PRO A 482 28.88 -5.32 -8.00
N GLN A 483 28.35 -4.46 -8.87
CA GLN A 483 28.45 -4.61 -10.32
C GLN A 483 29.64 -3.85 -10.93
N LEU A 484 30.06 -2.75 -10.29
CA LEU A 484 31.17 -1.89 -10.72
C LEU A 484 32.24 -1.80 -9.61
N ASN A 485 33.49 -1.49 -9.98
CA ASN A 485 34.60 -1.28 -9.06
C ASN A 485 35.31 0.05 -9.36
N PRO A 486 35.62 0.91 -8.37
CA PRO A 486 35.40 0.74 -6.93
C PRO A 486 33.93 0.91 -6.50
N VAL A 487 33.59 0.36 -5.34
CA VAL A 487 32.27 0.52 -4.71
C VAL A 487 32.23 1.82 -3.92
N GLY A 488 31.44 2.78 -4.37
CA GLY A 488 31.20 4.08 -3.74
C GLY A 488 29.71 4.43 -3.75
N ARG A 489 29.39 5.69 -3.41
CA ARG A 489 27.99 6.15 -3.32
C ARG A 489 27.22 5.96 -4.64
N GLU A 490 27.84 6.29 -5.78
CA GLU A 490 27.17 6.21 -7.09
C GLU A 490 27.26 4.84 -7.79
N THR A 491 28.06 3.90 -7.27
CA THR A 491 28.32 2.60 -7.91
C THR A 491 27.83 1.40 -7.08
N LEU A 492 27.29 1.63 -5.89
CA LEU A 492 26.73 0.59 -5.03
C LEU A 492 25.48 -0.04 -5.66
N ASN A 493 25.41 -1.37 -5.65
CA ASN A 493 24.19 -2.09 -6.02
C ASN A 493 23.13 -1.93 -4.93
N TYR A 494 22.19 -1.00 -5.12
CA TYR A 494 21.12 -0.68 -4.18
C TYR A 494 20.09 -1.80 -3.95
N ALA A 495 20.17 -2.93 -4.68
CA ALA A 495 19.27 -4.06 -4.49
C ALA A 495 19.24 -4.59 -3.05
N ILE A 496 20.40 -4.61 -2.36
CA ILE A 496 20.47 -5.02 -0.94
C ILE A 496 19.60 -4.15 -0.02
N VAL A 497 19.52 -2.85 -0.32
CA VAL A 497 18.76 -1.88 0.49
C VAL A 497 17.27 -2.12 0.31
N ALA A 498 16.79 -2.25 -0.93
CA ALA A 498 15.38 -2.51 -1.22
C ALA A 498 14.91 -3.88 -0.70
N VAL A 499 15.71 -4.94 -0.90
CA VAL A 499 15.42 -6.28 -0.36
C VAL A 499 15.46 -6.26 1.17
N GLY A 500 16.44 -5.57 1.77
CA GLY A 500 16.54 -5.38 3.22
C GLY A 500 15.33 -4.65 3.82
N ILE A 501 14.85 -3.58 3.17
CA ILE A 501 13.62 -2.86 3.57
C ILE A 501 12.42 -3.80 3.55
N VAL A 502 12.23 -4.60 2.50
CA VAL A 502 11.08 -5.52 2.40
C VAL A 502 11.19 -6.69 3.38
N ILE A 503 12.38 -7.21 3.66
CA ILE A 503 12.60 -8.19 4.73
C ILE A 503 12.25 -7.57 6.09
N ALA A 504 12.81 -6.41 6.41
CA ALA A 504 12.58 -5.72 7.68
C ALA A 504 11.10 -5.36 7.88
N TYR A 505 10.43 -4.87 6.83
CA TYR A 505 9.00 -4.59 6.84
C TYR A 505 8.17 -5.87 6.98
N SER A 506 8.36 -6.86 6.10
CA SER A 506 7.55 -8.08 6.08
C SER A 506 7.70 -8.88 7.37
N MET A 507 8.93 -9.12 7.83
CA MET A 507 9.22 -9.85 9.06
C MET A 507 8.89 -9.03 10.32
N GLY A 508 9.29 -7.76 10.36
CA GLY A 508 9.01 -6.88 11.50
C GLY A 508 7.51 -6.71 11.71
N PHE A 509 6.77 -6.37 10.66
CA PHE A 509 5.32 -6.24 10.74
C PHE A 509 4.63 -7.58 11.03
N TRP A 510 5.17 -8.71 10.57
CA TRP A 510 4.70 -10.05 10.95
C TRP A 510 4.77 -10.28 12.47
N PHE A 511 5.94 -10.10 13.07
CA PHE A 511 6.13 -10.34 14.51
C PHE A 511 5.45 -9.30 15.40
N LEU A 512 5.37 -8.04 14.98
CA LEU A 512 4.69 -6.97 15.71
C LEU A 512 3.16 -7.10 15.64
N SER A 513 2.62 -7.35 14.43
CA SER A 513 1.20 -7.16 14.11
C SER A 513 0.58 -8.31 13.31
N ALA A 514 1.05 -8.57 12.08
CA ALA A 514 0.29 -9.36 11.10
C ALA A 514 -0.01 -10.79 11.52
N ARG A 515 0.87 -11.44 12.31
CA ARG A 515 0.60 -12.79 12.89
C ARG A 515 -0.66 -12.89 13.78
N LYS A 516 -1.28 -11.77 14.14
CA LYS A 516 -2.47 -11.68 15.01
C LYS A 516 -3.80 -11.54 14.24
N TRP A 517 -3.76 -11.20 12.95
CA TRP A 517 -4.96 -10.84 12.17
C TRP A 517 -4.89 -11.23 10.69
N TYR A 518 -3.71 -11.45 10.12
CA TYR A 518 -3.58 -11.99 8.78
C TYR A 518 -3.71 -13.52 8.85
N GLU A 519 -4.78 -14.04 8.26
CA GLU A 519 -5.13 -15.46 8.27
C GLU A 519 -4.77 -16.15 6.94
N GLY A 520 -4.27 -15.39 5.96
CA GLY A 520 -4.06 -15.85 4.60
C GLY A 520 -5.37 -16.06 3.82
N PRO A 521 -5.30 -16.69 2.63
CA PRO A 521 -6.48 -17.04 1.82
C PRO A 521 -7.38 -18.12 2.46
N VAL A 522 -7.00 -18.70 3.60
CA VAL A 522 -7.55 -19.95 4.14
C VAL A 522 -8.86 -19.76 4.93
N LYS A 523 -9.66 -18.74 4.60
CA LYS A 523 -10.93 -18.47 5.31
C LYS A 523 -12.05 -19.47 4.96
N GLN A 524 -12.06 -19.99 3.73
CA GLN A 524 -13.14 -20.86 3.25
C GLN A 524 -12.89 -22.36 3.45
N ILE A 525 -11.64 -22.84 3.36
CA ILE A 525 -11.35 -24.28 3.47
C ILE A 525 -11.75 -24.82 4.86
N ARG A 526 -11.60 -24.01 5.92
CA ARG A 526 -12.13 -24.37 7.25
C ARG A 526 -13.66 -24.38 7.33
N ALA A 527 -14.37 -23.67 6.46
CA ALA A 527 -15.83 -23.73 6.39
C ALA A 527 -16.30 -25.04 5.75
N GLU A 528 -15.59 -25.53 4.72
CA GLU A 528 -15.83 -26.87 4.15
C GLU A 528 -15.43 -27.99 5.14
N GLU A 529 -14.32 -27.88 5.87
CA GLU A 529 -13.97 -28.81 6.96
C GLU A 529 -15.03 -28.85 8.08
N MET A 530 -15.85 -27.79 8.21
CA MET A 530 -17.01 -27.72 9.12
C MET A 530 -18.33 -28.19 8.47
N GLY A 531 -18.31 -28.71 7.24
CA GLY A 531 -19.45 -29.33 6.56
C GLY A 531 -20.46 -28.37 5.95
N ILE A 532 -20.03 -27.15 5.58
CA ILE A 532 -20.89 -26.10 5.01
C ILE A 532 -20.69 -26.05 3.48
N ASP A 533 -21.78 -26.17 2.71
CA ASP A 533 -21.76 -26.05 1.25
C ASP A 533 -21.52 -24.57 0.84
N VAL A 534 -20.46 -24.34 0.05
CA VAL A 534 -20.01 -23.01 -0.37
C VAL A 534 -20.78 -22.51 -1.61
N SER A 535 -21.59 -23.36 -2.24
CA SER A 535 -22.35 -23.02 -3.45
C SER A 535 -23.60 -22.15 -3.21
N GLU A 536 -24.10 -22.05 -1.97
CA GLU A 536 -25.24 -21.18 -1.64
C GLU A 536 -24.84 -19.71 -1.35
N PRO A 537 -25.28 -18.74 -2.18
CA PRO A 537 -25.02 -17.32 -1.91
C PRO A 537 -25.80 -16.83 -0.68
N GLY A 538 -25.08 -16.39 0.35
CA GLY A 538 -25.63 -15.77 1.57
C GLY A 538 -25.57 -16.64 2.83
N LEU A 539 -25.10 -17.89 2.75
CA LEU A 539 -25.02 -18.78 3.91
C LEU A 539 -23.91 -18.38 4.90
N LEU A 540 -22.76 -17.91 4.41
CA LEU A 540 -21.66 -17.38 5.24
C LEU A 540 -22.07 -16.17 6.09
N GLU A 541 -22.86 -15.26 5.52
CA GLU A 541 -23.35 -14.05 6.20
C GLU A 541 -24.35 -14.41 7.32
N LYS A 542 -25.15 -15.47 7.14
CA LYS A 542 -25.99 -16.06 8.19
C LYS A 542 -25.16 -16.75 9.28
N LEU A 543 -24.11 -17.48 8.92
CA LEU A 543 -23.29 -18.23 9.89
C LEU A 543 -22.38 -17.33 10.73
N GLU A 544 -21.92 -16.19 10.20
CA GLU A 544 -21.32 -15.12 11.01
C GLU A 544 -22.34 -14.48 11.97
N ALA A 545 -23.60 -14.29 11.54
CA ALA A 545 -24.67 -13.79 12.40
C ALA A 545 -25.06 -14.79 13.52
N GLU A 546 -24.94 -16.10 13.29
CA GLU A 546 -25.20 -17.15 14.28
C GLU A 546 -24.02 -17.44 15.24
N GLY A 547 -22.82 -16.91 14.97
CA GLY A 547 -21.70 -16.93 15.91
C GLY A 547 -21.05 -18.29 16.19
N LYS A 548 -21.18 -19.27 15.29
CA LYS A 548 -20.72 -20.67 15.51
C LYS A 548 -19.23 -20.94 15.27
N CYS A 549 -18.47 -20.01 14.70
CA CYS A 549 -17.03 -20.22 14.46
C CYS A 549 -16.19 -19.82 15.69
N GLY A 550 -15.96 -20.78 16.59
CA GLY A 550 -15.14 -20.59 17.79
C GLY A 550 -13.80 -21.32 17.71
N LEU A 551 -12.68 -20.58 17.78
CA LEU A 551 -11.37 -21.15 18.12
C LEU A 551 -10.81 -20.51 19.39
N HIS A 552 -10.77 -21.32 20.45
CA HIS A 552 -10.04 -21.05 21.69
C HIS A 552 -8.89 -22.06 21.79
N ARG A 553 -7.64 -21.61 21.85
CA ARG A 553 -6.56 -22.38 22.47
C ARG A 553 -5.75 -21.46 23.37
N SER A 554 -5.82 -21.73 24.67
CA SER A 554 -5.00 -21.08 25.68
C SER A 554 -3.56 -21.56 25.58
N PHE A 555 -2.60 -20.64 25.68
CA PHE A 555 -1.23 -20.95 26.10
C PHE A 555 -0.87 -19.98 27.23
N SER A 556 -0.22 -20.51 28.26
CA SER A 556 0.00 -19.83 29.55
C SER A 556 1.13 -18.80 29.50
N LEU A 557 0.89 -17.64 30.10
CA LEU A 557 1.88 -16.59 30.35
C LEU A 557 2.77 -16.95 31.55
N LEU A 558 3.94 -17.60 31.33
CA LEU A 558 4.89 -17.81 32.42
C LEU A 558 6.39 -17.92 32.07
N ASP A 559 6.83 -17.55 30.85
CA ASP A 559 8.25 -17.61 30.44
C ASP A 559 8.80 -16.30 29.83
N TYR A 560 8.30 -15.12 30.24
CA TYR A 560 8.75 -13.85 29.61
C TYR A 560 8.92 -12.65 30.56
N TYR A 561 9.46 -12.87 31.75
CA TYR A 561 9.73 -11.80 32.74
C TYR A 561 11.21 -11.53 33.06
N HIS A 562 12.17 -12.15 32.33
CA HIS A 562 13.59 -12.09 32.71
C HIS A 562 14.56 -11.43 31.72
N CYS A 563 14.07 -10.70 30.70
CA CYS A 563 14.92 -10.13 29.63
C CYS A 563 14.89 -8.58 29.48
N CYS A 564 14.14 -7.85 30.31
CA CYS A 564 13.90 -6.40 30.11
C CYS A 564 14.42 -5.47 31.22
N TYR A 565 15.38 -5.89 32.05
CA TYR A 565 15.82 -5.10 33.22
C TYR A 565 17.35 -4.89 33.34
N SER A 566 18.03 -4.62 32.22
CA SER A 566 19.48 -4.34 32.21
C SER A 566 19.92 -3.28 31.18
N LEU A 567 19.04 -2.37 30.79
CA LEU A 567 19.31 -1.35 29.77
C LEU A 567 18.84 0.05 30.19
N LEU A 568 19.36 0.54 31.32
CA LEU A 568 19.28 1.97 31.70
C LEU A 568 20.60 2.46 32.30
N LEU A 569 21.31 3.26 31.49
CA LEU A 569 22.38 4.22 31.82
C LEU A 569 23.75 3.68 32.30
N PRO A 570 24.86 4.43 32.08
CA PRO A 570 24.97 5.76 31.45
C PRO A 570 25.64 5.74 30.06
N LEU A 571 25.11 6.51 29.10
CA LEU A 571 25.75 6.75 27.81
C LEU A 571 26.54 8.06 27.82
N LYS A 572 27.81 8.01 27.42
CA LYS A 572 28.58 9.19 27.00
C LYS A 572 28.13 9.57 25.58
N MET A 573 27.26 10.57 25.45
CA MET A 573 26.88 11.13 24.15
C MET A 573 28.02 11.97 23.58
N LYS A 574 28.17 12.00 22.26
CA LYS A 574 29.16 12.84 21.55
C LYS A 574 28.57 14.22 21.27
N THR A 575 29.44 15.22 21.18
CA THR A 575 29.05 16.57 20.71
C THR A 575 28.95 16.59 19.18
N CYS A 576 28.01 17.36 18.63
CA CYS A 576 27.86 17.54 17.19
C CYS A 576 29.14 18.14 16.55
N PRO A 577 29.42 17.89 15.26
CA PRO A 577 30.29 18.75 14.46
C PRO A 577 29.79 20.20 14.49
N SER A 578 30.69 21.17 14.53
CA SER A 578 30.34 22.60 14.61
C SER A 578 30.35 23.28 13.23
N ASP A 579 29.18 23.39 12.60
CA ASP A 579 29.06 23.89 11.21
C ASP A 579 29.15 25.42 11.04
N ASN A 580 29.13 26.20 12.13
CA ASN A 580 29.05 27.67 12.08
C ASN A 580 30.23 28.35 12.83
N THR A 581 31.30 28.68 12.11
CA THR A 581 32.50 29.37 12.66
C THR A 581 32.65 30.85 12.28
N ASN A 582 31.70 31.43 11.55
CA ASN A 582 31.79 32.82 11.06
C ASN A 582 30.93 33.82 11.86
N GLU A 583 31.58 34.83 12.44
CA GLU A 583 31.04 35.78 13.44
C GLU A 583 30.22 36.97 12.89
N VAL A 584 29.93 37.04 11.59
CA VAL A 584 29.22 38.20 11.01
C VAL A 584 27.70 38.05 11.10
N ASP A 585 27.07 38.83 11.99
CA ASP A 585 25.62 38.93 12.14
C ASP A 585 25.02 40.00 11.22
N GLN A 586 24.19 39.60 10.24
CA GLN A 586 23.46 40.51 9.35
C GLN A 586 22.05 40.83 9.91
N SER A 587 21.99 41.29 11.15
CA SER A 587 20.73 41.55 11.86
C SER A 587 20.13 42.94 11.65
N SER A 588 20.73 43.82 10.83
CA SER A 588 20.17 45.13 10.48
C SER A 588 19.14 45.04 9.33
N PHE A 589 17.88 45.33 9.65
CA PHE A 589 16.82 45.51 8.63
C PHE A 589 16.98 46.84 7.86
N TRP A 590 17.57 47.84 8.51
CA TRP A 590 17.84 49.17 7.95
C TRP A 590 19.35 49.43 7.97
N ASP A 591 19.94 49.78 6.84
CA ASP A 591 21.27 50.41 6.78
C ASP A 591 21.15 51.93 6.71
N SER A 592 22.20 52.63 7.12
CA SER A 592 22.30 54.10 7.04
C SER A 592 22.24 54.65 5.61
N ASP A 593 22.50 53.79 4.61
CA ASP A 593 22.66 54.19 3.20
C ASP A 593 21.39 53.93 2.34
N GLY A 594 20.28 53.52 2.97
CA GLY A 594 18.96 53.40 2.32
C GLY A 594 18.50 51.96 2.02
N ILE A 595 17.42 51.85 1.24
CA ILE A 595 16.73 50.56 0.97
C ILE A 595 17.38 49.85 -0.23
N ASN A 596 18.40 49.03 0.05
CA ASN A 596 18.84 47.98 -0.87
C ASN A 596 17.98 46.71 -0.70
N TRP A 597 17.39 46.25 -1.81
CA TRP A 597 16.50 45.08 -1.88
C TRP A 597 17.26 43.79 -2.17
N ASP A 598 18.02 43.30 -1.19
CA ASP A 598 18.64 41.97 -1.28
C ASP A 598 17.61 40.84 -1.10
N ALA A 599 17.91 39.66 -1.64
CA ALA A 599 17.02 38.49 -1.60
C ALA A 599 16.55 38.13 -0.17
N HIS A 600 17.41 38.30 0.84
CA HIS A 600 17.06 38.08 2.25
C HIS A 600 16.04 39.10 2.78
N ARG A 601 16.16 40.38 2.40
CA ARG A 601 15.22 41.45 2.78
C ARG A 601 13.88 41.30 2.08
N ILE A 602 13.89 40.86 0.81
CA ILE A 602 12.69 40.44 0.07
C ILE A 602 12.01 39.26 0.80
N GLY A 603 12.78 38.24 1.19
CA GLY A 603 12.30 37.11 1.99
C GLY A 603 11.63 37.57 3.29
N TRP A 604 12.28 38.43 4.07
CA TRP A 604 11.72 38.98 5.32
C TRP A 604 10.40 39.73 5.09
N ALA A 605 10.30 40.53 4.02
CA ALA A 605 9.09 41.24 3.66
C ALA A 605 7.94 40.30 3.27
N ILE A 606 8.23 39.25 2.50
CA ILE A 606 7.25 38.22 2.10
C ILE A 606 6.79 37.43 3.33
N SER A 607 7.70 36.84 4.11
CA SER A 607 7.36 36.05 5.29
C SER A 607 6.58 36.88 6.32
N GLY A 608 7.02 38.12 6.58
CA GLY A 608 6.34 39.02 7.51
C GLY A 608 4.96 39.47 7.02
N GLY A 609 4.83 39.74 5.71
CA GLY A 609 3.55 40.07 5.08
C GLY A 609 2.55 38.92 5.13
N CYS A 610 2.98 37.69 4.83
CA CYS A 610 2.14 36.49 4.91
C CYS A 610 1.77 36.13 6.36
N ALA A 611 2.70 36.30 7.32
CA ALA A 611 2.41 36.14 8.74
C ALA A 611 1.37 37.16 9.24
N LEU A 612 1.51 38.45 8.89
CA LEU A 612 0.54 39.48 9.20
C LEU A 612 -0.84 39.17 8.58
N LEU A 613 -0.89 38.75 7.31
CA LEU A 613 -2.13 38.38 6.64
C LEU A 613 -2.82 37.18 7.30
N THR A 614 -2.05 36.15 7.67
CA THR A 614 -2.54 34.98 8.43
C THR A 614 -3.16 35.41 9.76
N VAL A 615 -2.48 36.28 10.50
CA VAL A 615 -2.98 36.85 11.77
C VAL A 615 -4.27 37.63 11.56
N LEU A 616 -4.36 38.47 10.52
CA LEU A 616 -5.58 39.24 10.21
C LEU A 616 -6.77 38.32 9.87
N ILE A 617 -6.57 37.31 9.03
CA ILE A 617 -7.60 36.31 8.67
C ILE A 617 -8.09 35.58 9.93
N THR A 618 -7.18 35.16 10.81
CA THR A 618 -7.56 34.51 12.07
C THR A 618 -8.26 35.46 13.04
N ILE A 619 -7.82 36.72 13.18
CA ILE A 619 -8.50 37.74 13.99
C ILE A 619 -9.94 37.92 13.53
N VAL A 620 -10.21 37.93 12.22
CA VAL A 620 -11.56 38.01 11.68
C VAL A 620 -12.39 36.78 12.09
N SER A 621 -11.87 35.56 11.88
CA SER A 621 -12.57 34.31 12.23
C SER A 621 -12.86 34.20 13.74
N VAL A 622 -11.85 34.42 14.58
CA VAL A 622 -11.97 34.40 16.04
C VAL A 622 -12.93 35.49 16.53
N SER A 623 -12.85 36.71 15.99
CA SER A 623 -13.77 37.80 16.35
C SER A 623 -15.23 37.46 16.03
N MET A 624 -15.51 36.72 14.94
CA MET A 624 -16.87 36.26 14.62
C MET A 624 -17.38 35.23 15.63
N HIS A 625 -16.53 34.32 16.14
CA HIS A 625 -16.89 33.41 17.23
C HIS A 625 -17.09 34.16 18.56
N CYS A 626 -16.15 35.04 18.95
CA CYS A 626 -16.21 35.79 20.20
C CYS A 626 -17.40 36.77 20.27
N ARG A 627 -17.90 37.28 19.14
CA ARG A 627 -19.11 38.12 19.07
C ARG A 627 -20.42 37.33 19.18
N ASN A 628 -20.40 36.03 18.88
CA ASN A 628 -21.53 35.11 18.91
C ASN A 628 -21.23 33.94 19.88
N TYR A 629 -20.73 34.26 21.08
CA TYR A 629 -20.25 33.27 22.05
C TYR A 629 -21.41 32.73 22.89
N THR A 630 -22.20 31.86 22.26
CA THR A 630 -23.45 31.29 22.81
C THR A 630 -23.26 29.92 23.43
N LYS A 631 -22.29 29.13 22.96
CA LYS A 631 -21.91 27.82 23.50
C LYS A 631 -20.43 27.81 23.93
N PRO A 632 -20.11 28.15 25.18
CA PRO A 632 -18.72 28.34 25.60
C PRO A 632 -17.87 27.07 25.51
N MET A 633 -18.43 25.89 25.85
CA MET A 633 -17.69 24.62 25.81
C MET A 633 -17.28 24.21 24.40
N GLU A 634 -18.16 24.36 23.40
CA GLU A 634 -17.81 24.14 21.98
C GLU A 634 -16.84 25.22 21.48
N GLN A 635 -17.17 26.50 21.70
CA GLN A 635 -16.48 27.61 21.04
C GLN A 635 -15.08 27.90 21.61
N ARG A 636 -14.81 27.64 22.89
CA ARG A 636 -13.45 27.78 23.45
C ARG A 636 -12.44 26.86 22.75
N GLN A 637 -12.83 25.62 22.45
CA GLN A 637 -11.96 24.65 21.78
C GLN A 637 -11.78 25.00 20.30
N ILE A 638 -12.83 25.50 19.63
CA ILE A 638 -12.73 26.02 18.26
C ILE A 638 -11.73 27.18 18.19
N ILE A 639 -11.82 28.14 19.12
CA ILE A 639 -10.92 29.30 19.15
C ILE A 639 -9.45 28.87 19.36
N ARG A 640 -9.19 27.88 20.24
CA ARG A 640 -7.85 27.28 20.41
C ARG A 640 -7.30 26.67 19.12
N ILE A 641 -8.11 25.91 18.39
CA ILE A 641 -7.70 25.32 17.10
C ILE A 641 -7.40 26.40 16.06
N LEU A 642 -8.21 27.46 16.00
CA LEU A 642 -8.02 28.58 15.08
C LEU A 642 -6.72 29.37 15.32
N TYR A 643 -6.10 29.26 16.50
CA TYR A 643 -4.79 29.86 16.77
C TYR A 643 -3.61 29.09 16.14
N MET A 644 -3.80 27.87 15.62
CA MET A 644 -2.69 27.09 15.05
C MET A 644 -2.01 27.79 13.85
N PRO A 645 -2.72 28.25 12.79
CA PRO A 645 -2.08 28.93 11.65
C PRO A 645 -1.27 30.19 12.00
N PRO A 646 -1.75 31.16 12.82
CA PRO A 646 -0.93 32.32 13.17
C PRO A 646 0.21 31.99 14.12
N VAL A 647 0.10 30.96 14.97
CA VAL A 647 1.22 30.51 15.81
C VAL A 647 2.36 30.00 14.91
N TYR A 648 2.08 29.11 13.96
CA TYR A 648 3.07 28.65 12.96
C TYR A 648 3.62 29.83 12.14
N ALA A 649 2.75 30.69 11.59
CA ALA A 649 3.22 31.78 10.73
C ALA A 649 4.09 32.82 11.46
N ILE A 650 3.81 33.11 12.74
CA ILE A 650 4.62 34.02 13.56
C ILE A 650 5.94 33.36 13.95
N ILE A 651 5.92 32.10 14.39
CA ILE A 651 7.12 31.41 14.84
C ILE A 651 8.04 31.18 13.64
N SER A 652 7.56 30.63 12.54
CA SER A 652 8.33 30.48 11.29
C SER A 652 8.88 31.81 10.76
N PHE A 653 8.17 32.93 10.91
CA PHE A 653 8.75 34.25 10.60
C PHE A 653 9.97 34.55 11.47
N PHE A 654 9.93 34.25 12.77
CA PHE A 654 11.08 34.38 13.67
C PHE A 654 12.16 33.34 13.38
N SER A 655 11.83 32.09 13.06
CA SER A 655 12.78 31.06 12.61
C SER A 655 13.54 31.50 11.37
N TYR A 656 12.84 32.05 10.37
CA TYR A 656 13.44 32.61 9.15
C TYR A 656 14.30 33.84 9.44
N ARG A 657 13.84 34.72 10.34
CA ARG A 657 14.56 35.94 10.71
C ARG A 657 15.80 35.67 11.57
N TYR A 658 15.77 34.64 12.41
CA TYR A 658 16.82 34.26 13.35
C TYR A 658 17.27 32.82 13.10
N PHE A 659 17.66 32.51 11.86
CA PHE A 659 18.03 31.17 11.39
C PHE A 659 19.04 30.43 12.28
N ARG A 660 19.99 31.14 12.92
CA ARG A 660 20.95 30.56 13.87
C ARG A 660 20.30 29.91 15.11
N SER A 661 19.05 30.27 15.40
CA SER A 661 18.25 29.75 16.50
C SER A 661 17.02 28.96 16.01
N TYR A 662 16.98 28.56 14.73
CA TYR A 662 15.85 27.90 14.07
C TYR A 662 15.24 26.76 14.92
N THR A 663 16.05 25.79 15.36
CA THR A 663 15.61 24.65 16.20
C THR A 663 14.89 25.10 17.48
N TYR A 664 15.32 26.19 18.13
CA TYR A 664 14.66 26.69 19.34
C TYR A 664 13.27 27.25 19.06
N TYR A 665 13.03 27.79 17.86
CA TYR A 665 11.73 28.29 17.44
C TYR A 665 10.82 27.16 16.95
N GLU A 666 11.31 26.24 16.12
CA GLU A 666 10.53 25.07 15.64
C GLU A 666 9.95 24.25 16.80
N LEU A 667 10.74 24.04 17.87
CA LEU A 667 10.30 23.35 19.08
C LEU A 667 9.11 24.02 19.80
N VAL A 668 8.76 25.27 19.48
CA VAL A 668 7.56 25.96 19.98
C VAL A 668 6.33 25.66 19.12
N GLU A 669 6.47 25.52 17.80
CA GLU A 669 5.35 25.19 16.89
C GLU A 669 4.75 23.84 17.26
N VAL A 670 5.62 22.85 17.47
CA VAL A 670 5.23 21.47 17.78
C VAL A 670 4.59 21.29 19.16
N VAL A 671 4.86 22.20 20.10
CA VAL A 671 4.12 22.26 21.37
C VAL A 671 2.67 22.70 21.16
N TYR A 672 2.43 23.61 20.22
CA TYR A 672 1.08 24.08 19.90
C TYR A 672 0.25 23.04 19.14
N GLU A 673 0.90 22.15 18.39
CA GLU A 673 0.27 20.98 17.78
C GLU A 673 -0.43 20.10 18.84
N ALA A 674 0.25 19.80 19.95
CA ALA A 674 -0.29 18.98 21.03
C ALA A 674 -1.53 19.62 21.69
N ILE A 675 -1.47 20.93 21.94
CA ILE A 675 -2.60 21.73 22.44
C ILE A 675 -3.79 21.63 21.47
N THR A 676 -3.52 21.73 20.18
CA THR A 676 -4.54 21.68 19.11
C THR A 676 -5.23 20.32 19.03
N LEU A 677 -4.47 19.21 19.10
CA LEU A 677 -5.04 17.85 19.11
C LEU A 677 -5.91 17.59 20.35
N SER A 678 -5.50 18.09 21.51
CA SER A 678 -6.29 17.95 22.75
C SER A 678 -7.55 18.81 22.74
N ALA A 679 -7.47 20.05 22.26
CA ALA A 679 -8.65 20.91 22.04
C ALA A 679 -9.65 20.24 21.07
N PHE A 680 -9.14 19.61 20.00
CA PHE A 680 -9.97 18.88 19.05
C PHE A 680 -10.66 17.64 19.67
N MET A 681 -9.98 16.90 20.56
CA MET A 681 -10.61 15.80 21.30
C MET A 681 -11.75 16.29 22.20
N LEU A 682 -11.54 17.35 22.99
CA LEU A 682 -12.60 17.93 23.83
C LEU A 682 -13.76 18.49 22.99
N LEU A 683 -13.48 19.07 21.82
CA LEU A 683 -14.51 19.54 20.88
C LEU A 683 -15.40 18.40 20.37
N ILE A 684 -14.82 17.23 20.04
CA ILE A 684 -15.62 16.07 19.65
C ILE A 684 -16.45 15.56 20.83
N ILE A 685 -15.90 15.48 22.04
CA ILE A 685 -16.64 15.05 23.25
C ILE A 685 -17.87 15.95 23.47
N GLU A 686 -17.70 17.27 23.39
CA GLU A 686 -18.79 18.23 23.56
C GLU A 686 -19.83 18.13 22.43
N TYR A 687 -19.40 17.95 21.17
CA TYR A 687 -20.34 17.72 20.05
C TYR A 687 -21.19 16.46 20.28
N VAL A 688 -20.60 15.38 20.76
CA VAL A 688 -21.31 14.12 21.06
C VAL A 688 -22.27 14.29 22.24
N ALA A 689 -21.84 14.97 23.30
CA ALA A 689 -22.71 15.32 24.43
C ALA A 689 -23.91 16.14 23.96
N SER A 690 -23.70 17.14 23.09
CA SER A 690 -24.74 18.03 22.59
C SER A 690 -25.82 17.35 21.72
N THR A 691 -25.50 16.22 21.07
CA THR A 691 -26.42 15.44 20.23
C THR A 691 -27.15 14.33 21.01
N SER A 692 -26.59 13.90 22.15
CA SER A 692 -27.15 12.82 22.99
C SER A 692 -28.48 13.19 23.67
N SER A 693 -29.31 12.18 23.98
CA SER A 693 -30.64 12.36 24.61
C SER A 693 -30.60 13.00 26.00
N ASP A 694 -29.53 12.74 26.75
CA ASP A 694 -29.39 13.14 28.16
C ASP A 694 -28.28 14.18 28.35
N HIS A 695 -27.92 14.88 27.27
CA HIS A 695 -26.85 15.90 27.20
C HIS A 695 -25.50 15.46 27.82
N SER A 696 -25.19 14.18 27.78
CA SER A 696 -23.99 13.57 28.36
C SER A 696 -23.33 12.62 27.34
N PRO A 697 -21.99 12.66 27.19
CA PRO A 697 -21.31 11.79 26.24
C PRO A 697 -21.42 10.31 26.63
N GLU A 698 -21.67 10.01 27.91
CA GLU A 698 -21.95 8.67 28.42
C GLU A 698 -23.24 8.07 27.84
N ALA A 699 -24.32 8.86 27.67
CA ALA A 699 -25.60 8.37 27.13
C ALA A 699 -25.48 7.94 25.65
N ALA A 700 -24.62 8.62 24.88
CA ALA A 700 -24.28 8.21 23.51
C ALA A 700 -23.48 6.90 23.45
N LEU A 701 -22.78 6.54 24.53
CA LEU A 701 -21.97 5.33 24.64
C LEU A 701 -22.70 4.16 25.32
N GLU A 702 -23.69 4.42 26.17
CA GLU A 702 -24.47 3.39 26.87
C GLU A 702 -25.22 2.46 25.90
N ARG A 703 -25.67 3.00 24.76
CA ARG A 703 -26.33 2.24 23.68
C ARG A 703 -25.34 1.45 22.79
N LYS A 704 -24.03 1.68 22.90
CA LYS A 704 -23.02 1.07 22.02
C LYS A 704 -22.56 -0.29 22.60
N GLY A 705 -22.73 -1.35 21.83
CA GLY A 705 -22.33 -2.71 22.21
C GLY A 705 -20.81 -2.92 22.38
N LYS A 706 -20.41 -4.17 22.67
CA LYS A 706 -18.99 -4.55 22.83
C LYS A 706 -18.25 -4.50 21.48
N THR A 707 -17.62 -3.36 21.18
CA THR A 707 -16.88 -3.08 19.94
C THR A 707 -15.46 -3.67 19.94
N LYS A 708 -14.92 -3.91 18.74
CA LYS A 708 -13.48 -4.18 18.52
C LYS A 708 -12.73 -2.84 18.53
N LEU A 709 -11.49 -2.84 19.02
CA LEU A 709 -10.57 -1.70 18.85
C LEU A 709 -10.29 -1.45 17.34
N PRO A 710 -9.94 -0.23 16.90
CA PRO A 710 -9.41 0.01 15.56
C PRO A 710 -8.06 -0.68 15.32
N ILE A 711 -7.69 -0.86 14.05
CA ILE A 711 -6.36 -1.33 13.63
C ILE A 711 -5.29 -0.39 14.22
N PRO A 712 -4.21 -0.87 14.88
CA PRO A 712 -3.68 -2.24 14.85
C PRO A 712 -4.15 -3.19 15.98
N PHE A 713 -4.94 -2.75 16.96
CA PHE A 713 -5.26 -3.55 18.15
C PHE A 713 -6.62 -4.28 18.11
N CYS A 714 -7.21 -4.46 16.93
CA CYS A 714 -8.58 -4.96 16.72
C CYS A 714 -8.91 -6.35 17.28
N CYS A 715 -7.91 -7.12 17.71
CA CYS A 715 -8.06 -8.36 18.46
C CYS A 715 -8.66 -8.14 19.85
N TRP A 716 -8.44 -6.97 20.48
CA TRP A 716 -9.02 -6.64 21.78
C TRP A 716 -10.41 -6.01 21.61
N ARG A 717 -11.36 -6.45 22.44
CA ARG A 717 -12.72 -5.91 22.49
C ARG A 717 -12.97 -5.23 23.83
N PHE A 718 -13.16 -3.92 23.81
CA PHE A 718 -13.52 -3.12 24.98
C PHE A 718 -15.04 -3.02 25.12
N ARG A 719 -15.52 -2.42 26.22
CA ARG A 719 -16.93 -2.05 26.39
C ARG A 719 -17.01 -0.53 26.52
N PRO A 720 -17.55 0.20 25.53
CA PRO A 720 -17.78 1.64 25.64
C PRO A 720 -18.65 2.01 26.85
N THR A 721 -19.57 1.12 27.23
CA THR A 721 -20.50 1.23 28.37
C THR A 721 -19.87 1.18 29.77
N LYS A 722 -18.54 1.35 29.90
CA LYS A 722 -17.83 1.27 31.19
C LYS A 722 -17.08 2.56 31.47
N ALA A 723 -17.22 3.09 32.69
CA ALA A 723 -16.61 4.35 33.10
C ALA A 723 -15.12 4.47 32.77
N TYR A 724 -14.33 3.38 32.91
CA TYR A 724 -12.91 3.38 32.56
C TYR A 724 -12.63 3.76 31.10
N PHE A 725 -13.58 3.53 30.18
CA PHE A 725 -13.40 3.79 28.76
C PHE A 725 -13.19 5.29 28.48
N MET A 726 -14.06 6.16 29.02
CA MET A 726 -13.97 7.60 28.79
C MET A 726 -12.69 8.20 29.37
N TYR A 727 -12.32 7.85 30.60
CA TYR A 727 -11.05 8.27 31.19
C TYR A 727 -9.84 7.75 30.40
N THR A 728 -9.92 6.54 29.84
CA THR A 728 -8.86 6.02 28.95
C THR A 728 -8.78 6.83 27.66
N MET A 729 -9.90 7.18 27.02
CA MET A 729 -9.88 7.93 25.76
C MET A 729 -9.34 9.35 25.94
N LYS A 730 -9.75 10.03 27.02
CA LYS A 730 -9.17 11.31 27.41
C LYS A 730 -7.67 11.16 27.65
N TRP A 731 -7.24 10.20 28.47
CA TRP A 731 -5.83 9.99 28.77
C TRP A 731 -4.95 9.72 27.55
N LEU A 732 -5.39 8.88 26.60
CA LEU A 732 -4.61 8.55 25.39
C LEU A 732 -4.23 9.80 24.58
N VAL A 733 -5.13 10.78 24.47
CA VAL A 733 -4.87 12.04 23.76
C VAL A 733 -4.14 13.05 24.66
N MET A 734 -4.66 13.27 25.88
CA MET A 734 -4.19 14.35 26.76
C MET A 734 -2.75 14.14 27.26
N GLN A 735 -2.23 12.90 27.26
CA GLN A 735 -0.81 12.65 27.55
C GLN A 735 0.15 13.36 26.57
N TYR A 736 -0.24 13.58 25.31
CA TYR A 736 0.61 14.26 24.32
C TYR A 736 0.85 15.74 24.68
N VAL A 737 -0.12 16.41 25.30
CA VAL A 737 0.04 17.78 25.86
C VAL A 737 1.03 17.83 27.03
N ILE A 738 1.32 16.70 27.67
CA ILE A 738 2.33 16.62 28.74
C ILE A 738 3.69 16.21 28.14
N ILE A 739 3.72 15.16 27.32
CA ILE A 739 4.97 14.60 26.77
C ILE A 739 5.61 15.57 25.77
N ARG A 740 4.85 16.19 24.85
CA ARG A 740 5.43 17.04 23.79
C ARG A 740 6.19 18.25 24.34
N PRO A 741 5.68 19.03 25.32
CA PRO A 741 6.46 20.09 25.95
C PRO A 741 7.66 19.59 26.75
N LEU A 742 7.54 18.46 27.46
CA LEU A 742 8.68 17.88 28.19
C LEU A 742 9.80 17.45 27.24
N VAL A 743 9.45 16.79 26.13
CA VAL A 743 10.39 16.39 25.07
C VAL A 743 11.02 17.62 24.42
N SER A 744 10.25 18.69 24.17
CA SER A 744 10.76 19.95 23.62
C SER A 744 11.73 20.66 24.58
N VAL A 745 11.44 20.67 25.89
CA VAL A 745 12.38 21.20 26.92
C VAL A 745 13.66 20.35 26.98
N VAL A 746 13.56 19.03 26.91
CA VAL A 746 14.74 18.15 26.83
C VAL A 746 15.54 18.41 25.56
N ALA A 747 14.88 18.60 24.41
CA ALA A 747 15.53 18.95 23.15
C ALA A 747 16.26 20.31 23.24
N ILE A 748 15.64 21.35 23.81
CA ILE A 748 16.27 22.66 24.07
C ILE A 748 17.53 22.50 24.95
N ILE A 749 17.49 21.67 25.99
CA ILE A 749 18.65 21.40 26.85
C ILE A 749 19.73 20.63 26.08
N CYS A 750 19.36 19.62 25.30
CA CYS A 750 20.28 18.86 24.45
C CYS A 750 20.93 19.73 23.35
N GLN A 751 20.20 20.71 22.81
CA GLN A 751 20.72 21.67 21.84
C GLN A 751 21.70 22.65 22.51
N ALA A 752 21.37 23.18 23.69
CA ALA A 752 22.27 24.03 24.47
C ALA A 752 23.57 23.30 24.91
N LEU A 753 23.53 21.98 25.02
CA LEU A 753 24.68 21.11 25.31
C LEU A 753 25.40 20.59 24.04
N ASN A 754 24.96 20.98 22.84
CA ASN A 754 25.49 20.51 21.54
C ASN A 754 25.49 18.98 21.36
N ILE A 755 24.46 18.28 21.85
CA ILE A 755 24.31 16.81 21.76
C ILE A 755 23.02 16.36 21.04
N LEU A 756 22.20 17.29 20.55
CA LEU A 756 20.94 16.97 19.87
C LEU A 756 21.20 16.39 18.47
N CYS A 757 21.86 17.16 17.62
CA CYS A 757 22.36 16.79 16.28
C CYS A 757 21.27 16.23 15.34
N GLU A 758 20.27 17.04 15.00
CA GLU A 758 19.11 16.63 14.20
C GLU A 758 19.50 16.22 12.77
N ASN A 759 20.50 16.89 12.19
CA ASN A 759 21.00 16.69 10.82
C ASN A 759 21.61 15.30 10.56
N GLU A 760 22.05 14.60 11.62
CA GLU A 760 22.63 13.25 11.54
C GLU A 760 21.53 12.16 11.43
N GLY A 761 20.27 12.53 11.65
CA GLY A 761 19.11 11.66 11.45
C GLY A 761 18.98 10.48 12.42
N LEU A 762 18.05 9.57 12.09
CA LEU A 762 17.61 8.51 13.00
C LEU A 762 18.59 7.32 13.15
N THR A 763 19.68 7.26 12.38
CA THR A 763 20.61 6.11 12.39
C THR A 763 21.74 6.25 13.40
N HIS A 764 21.99 7.46 13.92
CA HIS A 764 23.12 7.76 14.80
C HIS A 764 22.69 7.83 16.28
N PHE A 765 22.51 6.66 16.91
CA PHE A 765 22.19 6.52 18.35
C PHE A 765 23.25 7.05 19.33
N GLU A 766 24.31 7.73 18.84
CA GLU A 766 25.31 8.40 19.67
C GLU A 766 24.87 9.81 20.11
N TYR A 767 23.80 10.34 19.49
CA TYR A 767 23.21 11.67 19.73
C TYR A 767 21.80 11.59 20.32
N ALA A 768 21.28 12.69 20.86
CA ALA A 768 20.01 12.70 21.59
C ALA A 768 18.76 12.71 20.68
N TYR A 769 18.85 13.24 19.46
CA TYR A 769 17.72 13.36 18.52
C TYR A 769 16.94 12.05 18.28
N PRO A 770 17.55 10.90 17.92
CA PRO A 770 16.79 9.66 17.68
C PRO A 770 15.98 9.20 18.91
N TYR A 771 16.47 9.40 20.13
CA TYR A 771 15.71 9.06 21.34
C TYR A 771 14.49 9.96 21.54
N ILE A 772 14.66 11.27 21.33
CA ILE A 772 13.61 12.28 21.34
C ILE A 772 12.54 11.97 20.30
N ALA A 773 12.95 11.68 19.06
CA ALA A 773 12.06 11.34 17.95
C ALA A 773 11.29 10.01 18.19
N ILE A 774 11.92 8.99 18.80
CA ILE A 774 11.23 7.73 19.14
C ILE A 774 10.18 7.94 20.24
N ILE A 775 10.49 8.69 21.30
CA ILE A 775 9.54 8.99 22.39
C ILE A 775 8.34 9.76 21.83
N ASP A 776 8.61 10.75 20.99
CA ASP A 776 7.58 11.56 20.33
C ASP A 776 6.69 10.73 19.40
N PHE A 777 7.29 9.94 18.51
CA PHE A 777 6.58 9.06 17.59
C PHE A 777 5.65 8.08 18.32
N ILE A 778 6.07 7.54 19.47
CA ILE A 778 5.22 6.71 20.32
C ILE A 778 4.08 7.53 20.91
N SER A 779 4.35 8.70 21.48
CA SER A 779 3.34 9.54 22.14
C SER A 779 2.27 10.06 21.16
N ILE A 780 2.67 10.58 19.99
CA ILE A 780 1.73 11.05 18.96
C ILE A 780 0.90 9.90 18.38
N SER A 781 1.51 8.71 18.20
CA SER A 781 0.78 7.51 17.75
C SER A 781 -0.31 7.09 18.74
N VAL A 782 -0.01 7.11 20.04
CA VAL A 782 -0.96 6.81 21.12
C VAL A 782 -2.11 7.83 21.14
N ALA A 783 -1.82 9.13 20.96
CA ALA A 783 -2.82 10.19 20.93
C ALA A 783 -3.74 10.11 19.70
N LEU A 784 -3.16 10.00 18.50
CA LEU A 784 -3.95 9.84 17.27
C LEU A 784 -4.80 8.56 17.29
N TYR A 785 -4.31 7.48 17.92
CA TYR A 785 -5.08 6.26 18.09
C TYR A 785 -6.31 6.44 19.00
N GLY A 786 -6.15 7.11 20.14
CA GLY A 786 -7.27 7.45 21.04
C GLY A 786 -8.33 8.33 20.36
N LEU A 787 -7.88 9.35 19.63
CA LEU A 787 -8.75 10.27 18.88
C LEU A 787 -9.53 9.54 17.76
N LEU A 788 -8.85 8.72 16.95
CA LEU A 788 -9.48 7.95 15.87
C LEU A 788 -10.49 6.92 16.40
N MET A 789 -10.20 6.30 17.54
CA MET A 789 -11.14 5.37 18.18
C MET A 789 -12.39 6.08 18.70
N PHE A 790 -12.22 7.23 19.35
CA PHE A 790 -13.37 8.00 19.84
C PHE A 790 -14.24 8.49 18.67
N TYR A 791 -13.61 8.92 17.56
CA TYR A 791 -14.32 9.29 16.34
C TYR A 791 -15.11 8.12 15.72
N ASP A 792 -14.53 6.91 15.57
CA ASP A 792 -15.23 5.80 14.92
C ASP A 792 -16.49 5.34 15.68
N LEU A 793 -16.46 5.41 17.02
CA LEU A 793 -17.61 5.11 17.88
C LEU A 793 -18.75 6.13 17.74
N THR A 794 -18.40 7.39 17.53
CA THR A 794 -19.28 8.56 17.66
C THR A 794 -19.63 9.24 16.33
N LYS A 795 -19.07 8.76 15.21
CA LYS A 795 -19.29 9.27 13.84
C LYS A 795 -20.77 9.48 13.45
N ASP A 796 -21.69 8.70 14.01
CA ASP A 796 -23.13 8.85 13.79
C ASP A 796 -23.70 10.12 14.45
N GLU A 797 -23.28 10.42 15.68
CA GLU A 797 -23.68 11.61 16.45
C GLU A 797 -23.03 12.90 15.91
N LEU A 798 -21.96 12.76 15.12
CA LEU A 798 -21.19 13.84 14.50
C LEU A 798 -21.66 14.19 13.08
N LYS A 799 -22.70 13.52 12.56
CA LYS A 799 -23.30 13.83 11.24
C LYS A 799 -23.77 15.29 11.22
N GLY A 800 -23.48 16.00 10.13
CA GLY A 800 -23.77 17.43 9.96
C GLY A 800 -22.72 18.40 10.55
N LYS A 801 -21.82 17.98 11.44
CA LYS A 801 -20.80 18.86 12.06
C LYS A 801 -19.47 18.99 11.26
N ARG A 802 -19.41 18.43 10.04
CA ARG A 802 -18.22 18.36 9.16
C ARG A 802 -16.92 17.87 9.86
N PRO A 803 -16.94 16.80 10.69
CA PRO A 803 -15.80 16.41 11.52
C PRO A 803 -14.54 16.04 10.71
N LEU A 804 -14.69 15.42 9.53
CA LEU A 804 -13.56 15.06 8.67
C LEU A 804 -12.84 16.29 8.09
N ALA A 805 -13.57 17.34 7.69
CA ALA A 805 -12.96 18.57 7.20
C ALA A 805 -12.21 19.31 8.32
N LYS A 806 -12.75 19.28 9.54
CA LYS A 806 -12.12 19.85 10.74
C LYS A 806 -10.78 19.15 11.05
N PHE A 807 -10.80 17.82 11.09
CA PHE A 807 -9.60 17.01 11.31
C PHE A 807 -8.57 17.15 10.17
N LEU A 808 -9.03 17.16 8.92
CA LEU A 808 -8.17 17.25 7.74
C LEU A 808 -7.40 18.58 7.70
N CYS A 809 -8.03 19.71 8.05
CA CYS A 809 -7.32 21.00 8.13
C CYS A 809 -6.15 20.97 9.14
N ILE A 810 -6.34 20.39 10.33
CA ILE A 810 -5.28 20.26 11.33
C ILE A 810 -4.16 19.35 10.80
N LYS A 811 -4.54 18.18 10.25
CA LYS A 811 -3.57 17.17 9.82
C LYS A 811 -2.76 17.59 8.58
N LEU A 812 -3.36 18.34 7.65
CA LEU A 812 -2.65 18.79 6.44
C LEU A 812 -1.54 19.81 6.77
N ILE A 813 -1.71 20.65 7.80
CA ILE A 813 -0.64 21.56 8.27
C ILE A 813 0.59 20.73 8.67
N VAL A 814 0.43 19.82 9.63
CA VAL A 814 1.53 18.96 10.14
C VAL A 814 2.13 18.07 9.04
N MET A 815 1.31 17.65 8.09
CA MET A 815 1.76 16.82 6.96
C MET A 815 2.61 17.62 5.97
N PHE A 816 2.18 18.82 5.56
CA PHE A 816 2.92 19.64 4.60
C PHE A 816 4.25 20.10 5.18
N THR A 817 4.27 20.56 6.44
CA THR A 817 5.50 20.97 7.13
C THR A 817 6.53 19.84 7.24
N PHE A 818 6.09 18.59 7.47
CA PHE A 818 6.98 17.42 7.47
C PHE A 818 7.51 17.03 6.08
N TYR A 819 6.67 17.05 5.04
CA TYR A 819 7.13 16.67 3.70
C TYR A 819 8.06 17.72 3.08
N GLN A 820 7.81 19.01 3.32
CA GLN A 820 8.66 20.06 2.75
C GLN A 820 10.03 20.11 3.42
N SER A 821 10.15 19.87 4.75
CA SER A 821 11.46 19.82 5.41
C SER A 821 12.30 18.68 4.83
N PHE A 822 11.72 17.48 4.68
CA PHE A 822 12.37 16.36 3.99
C PHE A 822 12.79 16.71 2.55
N VAL A 823 11.97 17.44 1.79
CA VAL A 823 12.30 17.89 0.44
C VAL A 823 13.47 18.88 0.45
N PHE A 824 13.48 19.88 1.33
CA PHE A 824 14.57 20.85 1.39
C PHE A 824 15.89 20.22 1.87
N THR A 825 15.86 19.34 2.88
CA THR A 825 17.04 18.56 3.30
C THR A 825 17.55 17.63 2.18
N ALA A 826 16.66 17.06 1.36
CA ALA A 826 17.07 16.26 0.19
C ALA A 826 17.65 17.09 -0.98
N LEU A 827 17.55 18.43 -0.94
CA LEU A 827 18.09 19.36 -1.93
C LEU A 827 19.42 20.00 -1.50
N GLU A 828 19.83 19.85 -0.24
CA GLU A 828 21.17 20.19 0.27
C GLU A 828 22.27 19.46 -0.56
N GLY A 829 23.41 20.11 -0.74
CA GLY A 829 24.54 19.67 -1.57
C GLY A 829 24.28 19.60 -3.09
N LYS A 830 23.02 19.51 -3.55
CA LYS A 830 22.67 19.29 -4.97
C LYS A 830 22.18 20.54 -5.69
N TYR A 831 21.33 21.33 -5.03
CA TYR A 831 20.73 22.55 -5.58
C TYR A 831 20.75 23.71 -4.59
N ILE A 832 20.77 23.41 -3.29
CA ILE A 832 21.06 24.36 -2.23
C ILE A 832 22.55 24.25 -1.93
N HIS A 833 23.31 25.29 -2.27
CA HIS A 833 24.76 25.37 -2.06
C HIS A 833 25.09 26.39 -0.97
N ALA A 834 26.14 26.12 -0.19
CA ALA A 834 26.61 27.05 0.83
C ALA A 834 26.98 28.40 0.20
N THR A 835 26.55 29.49 0.84
CA THR A 835 26.95 30.85 0.47
C THR A 835 28.07 31.34 1.38
N LYS A 836 28.65 32.51 1.07
CA LYS A 836 29.69 33.13 1.89
C LYS A 836 29.30 33.33 3.38
N TYR A 837 28.00 33.37 3.69
CA TYR A 837 27.50 33.67 5.04
C TYR A 837 26.51 32.62 5.61
N TRP A 838 26.03 31.66 4.80
CA TRP A 838 25.03 30.65 5.21
C TRP A 838 25.45 29.25 4.77
N THR A 839 25.33 28.26 5.65
CA THR A 839 25.46 26.82 5.32
C THR A 839 24.27 26.34 4.49
N GLU A 840 24.39 25.16 3.88
CA GLU A 840 23.33 24.55 3.07
C GLU A 840 22.07 24.31 3.90
N THR A 841 22.22 23.75 5.11
CA THR A 841 21.14 23.52 6.07
C THR A 841 20.47 24.82 6.52
N ASN A 842 21.22 25.87 6.86
CA ASN A 842 20.64 27.18 7.22
C ASN A 842 19.76 27.76 6.09
N ILE A 843 20.11 27.48 4.82
CA ILE A 843 19.31 27.91 3.65
C ILE A 843 18.09 27.01 3.47
N ALA A 844 18.22 25.69 3.66
CA ALA A 844 17.12 24.74 3.62
C ALA A 844 16.05 25.03 4.71
N ASP A 845 16.48 25.22 5.95
CA ASP A 845 15.64 25.62 7.10
C ASP A 845 14.96 26.97 6.85
N GLY A 846 15.69 27.92 6.26
CA GLY A 846 15.15 29.20 5.85
C GLY A 846 14.06 29.06 4.78
N LEU A 847 14.29 28.26 3.74
CA LEU A 847 13.28 28.01 2.70
C LEU A 847 12.05 27.29 3.25
N ASN A 848 12.23 26.35 4.19
CA ASN A 848 11.15 25.71 4.92
C ASN A 848 10.29 26.75 5.66
N ALA A 849 10.89 27.55 6.55
CA ALA A 849 10.19 28.59 7.31
C ALA A 849 9.48 29.63 6.43
N LEU A 850 10.12 30.10 5.35
CA LEU A 850 9.49 31.01 4.39
C LEU A 850 8.25 30.39 3.73
N THR A 851 8.31 29.10 3.37
CA THR A 851 7.19 28.37 2.79
C THR A 851 6.04 28.21 3.79
N ILE A 852 6.33 27.90 5.06
CA ILE A 852 5.31 27.85 6.14
C ILE A 852 4.54 29.17 6.24
N CYS A 853 5.23 30.32 6.27
CA CYS A 853 4.57 31.63 6.33
C CYS A 853 3.55 31.85 5.19
N ILE A 854 3.87 31.39 3.97
CA ILE A 854 3.00 31.49 2.80
C ILE A 854 1.82 30.50 2.91
N GLU A 855 2.10 29.25 3.25
CA GLU A 855 1.07 28.19 3.36
C GLU A 855 0.03 28.49 4.43
N MET A 856 0.44 29.06 5.57
CA MET A 856 -0.49 29.37 6.67
C MET A 856 -1.59 30.37 6.28
N VAL A 857 -1.39 31.20 5.25
CA VAL A 857 -2.45 32.06 4.69
C VAL A 857 -3.59 31.21 4.14
N PHE A 858 -3.27 30.18 3.35
CA PHE A 858 -4.25 29.27 2.76
C PHE A 858 -4.90 28.38 3.84
N PHE A 859 -4.12 27.91 4.82
CA PHE A 859 -4.67 27.12 5.92
C PHE A 859 -5.57 27.94 6.86
N ALA A 860 -5.30 29.22 7.09
CA ALA A 860 -6.19 30.11 7.84
C ALA A 860 -7.54 30.31 7.13
N LEU A 861 -7.55 30.45 5.80
CA LEU A 861 -8.78 30.48 5.00
C LEU A 861 -9.54 29.14 5.04
N ALA A 862 -8.83 28.01 4.89
CA ALA A 862 -9.42 26.68 4.99
C ALA A 862 -10.02 26.41 6.38
N MET A 863 -9.34 26.82 7.45
CA MET A 863 -9.86 26.74 8.81
C MET A 863 -11.07 27.66 9.03
N MET A 864 -11.10 28.88 8.46
CA MET A 864 -12.28 29.75 8.51
C MET A 864 -13.52 29.08 7.89
N TRP A 865 -13.35 28.37 6.76
CA TRP A 865 -14.43 27.59 6.13
C TRP A 865 -14.81 26.32 6.90
N SER A 866 -13.84 25.66 7.53
CA SER A 866 -14.03 24.41 8.28
C SER A 866 -14.63 24.65 9.68
N TYR A 867 -14.40 25.83 10.28
CA TYR A 867 -14.89 26.25 11.59
C TYR A 867 -15.74 27.53 11.52
N PRO A 868 -16.89 27.52 10.80
CA PRO A 868 -17.73 28.70 10.65
C PRO A 868 -18.42 29.07 11.97
N SER A 869 -18.58 30.37 12.21
CA SER A 869 -19.31 30.89 13.39
C SER A 869 -20.83 30.95 13.20
N SER A 870 -21.34 30.71 11.99
CA SER A 870 -22.77 30.83 11.67
C SER A 870 -23.70 29.97 12.53
N PRO A 871 -23.37 28.73 12.97
CA PRO A 871 -24.27 27.94 13.81
C PRO A 871 -24.44 28.47 15.24
N TYR A 872 -23.61 29.43 15.67
CA TYR A 872 -23.63 30.00 17.02
C TYR A 872 -24.30 31.38 17.08
N LYS A 873 -24.71 31.92 15.93
CA LYS A 873 -25.37 33.23 15.81
C LYS A 873 -26.83 33.12 16.26
N VAL A 874 -27.14 33.68 17.41
CA VAL A 874 -28.52 33.85 17.91
C VAL A 874 -28.93 35.31 17.72
N GLU A 875 -30.12 35.52 17.14
CA GLU A 875 -30.60 36.89 16.89
C GLU A 875 -30.79 37.66 18.19
N GLY A 876 -30.46 38.96 18.17
CA GLY A 876 -30.51 39.84 19.34
C GLY A 876 -29.38 39.68 20.38
N LYS A 877 -28.64 38.57 20.44
CA LYS A 877 -27.65 38.28 21.51
C LYS A 877 -26.20 38.34 21.05
N LYS A 878 -25.52 39.48 21.27
CA LYS A 878 -24.08 39.68 20.99
C LYS A 878 -23.24 39.71 22.26
N THR A 879 -22.07 39.06 22.24
CA THR A 879 -21.11 38.99 23.36
C THR A 879 -19.92 39.93 23.19
N ARG A 880 -19.35 40.42 24.30
CA ARG A 880 -18.09 41.19 24.29
C ARG A 880 -16.90 40.25 24.01
N VAL A 881 -15.96 40.69 23.18
CA VAL A 881 -14.87 39.84 22.65
C VAL A 881 -13.84 39.41 23.71
N GLY A 882 -13.56 40.23 24.73
CA GLY A 882 -12.50 39.96 25.70
C GLY A 882 -12.72 38.73 26.60
N LYS A 883 -13.96 38.47 27.05
CA LYS A 883 -14.25 37.32 27.94
C LYS A 883 -14.04 35.96 27.22
N PRO A 884 -14.55 35.74 26.00
CA PRO A 884 -14.25 34.55 25.21
C PRO A 884 -12.75 34.33 24.92
N LEU A 885 -11.97 35.39 24.71
CA LEU A 885 -10.53 35.27 24.50
C LEU A 885 -9.81 34.77 25.77
N LEU A 886 -10.14 35.33 26.94
CA LEU A 886 -9.61 34.84 28.23
C LEU A 886 -10.02 33.39 28.51
N ASP A 887 -11.26 33.02 28.17
CA ASP A 887 -11.80 31.66 28.32
C ASP A 887 -11.10 30.63 27.39
N SER A 888 -10.67 31.06 26.19
CA SER A 888 -9.88 30.23 25.28
C SER A 888 -8.44 29.99 25.77
N ILE A 889 -7.83 30.96 26.46
CA ILE A 889 -6.45 30.86 26.97
C ILE A 889 -6.40 30.09 28.32
N ASN A 890 -7.51 30.00 29.05
CA ASN A 890 -7.59 29.28 30.31
C ASN A 890 -7.58 27.75 30.12
N TYR A 891 -6.41 27.10 30.20
CA TYR A 891 -6.23 25.64 30.07
C TYR A 891 -6.58 24.83 31.33
N ALA A 892 -7.29 25.39 32.32
CA ALA A 892 -7.66 24.66 33.55
C ALA A 892 -8.48 23.38 33.26
N ASP A 893 -9.26 23.36 32.16
CA ASP A 893 -10.00 22.18 31.70
C ASP A 893 -9.08 21.02 31.28
N PHE A 894 -7.92 21.32 30.68
CA PHE A 894 -6.95 20.28 30.35
C PHE A 894 -6.37 19.67 31.63
N VAL A 895 -6.03 20.51 32.61
CA VAL A 895 -5.47 20.07 33.91
C VAL A 895 -6.49 19.26 34.70
N GLU A 896 -7.76 19.67 34.73
CA GLU A 896 -8.84 18.97 35.41
C GLU A 896 -9.09 17.58 34.81
N GLU A 897 -9.13 17.45 33.49
CA GLU A 897 -9.31 16.17 32.79
C GLU A 897 -8.10 15.24 32.94
N ILE A 898 -6.89 15.78 32.94
CA ILE A 898 -5.63 15.06 33.22
C ILE A 898 -5.64 14.53 34.66
N ALA A 899 -5.94 15.38 35.65
CA ALA A 899 -5.97 15.03 37.06
C ALA A 899 -7.11 14.03 37.38
N GLY A 900 -8.28 14.22 36.78
CA GLY A 900 -9.41 13.30 36.90
C GLY A 900 -9.09 11.91 36.35
N SER A 901 -8.45 11.84 35.17
CA SER A 901 -8.02 10.58 34.56
C SER A 901 -6.96 9.87 35.40
N LEU A 902 -5.93 10.59 35.87
CA LEU A 902 -4.90 10.03 36.78
C LEU A 902 -5.50 9.50 38.08
N LYS A 903 -6.37 10.29 38.72
CA LYS A 903 -7.08 9.89 39.95
C LYS A 903 -7.90 8.62 39.72
N PHE A 904 -8.63 8.55 38.59
CA PHE A 904 -9.39 7.36 38.22
C PHE A 904 -8.49 6.12 38.10
N PHE A 905 -7.35 6.20 37.40
CA PHE A 905 -6.43 5.06 37.27
C PHE A 905 -5.81 4.63 38.61
N VAL A 906 -5.45 5.58 39.48
CA VAL A 906 -4.96 5.28 40.84
C VAL A 906 -6.03 4.59 41.67
N ASP A 907 -7.28 5.07 41.64
CA ASP A 907 -8.39 4.48 42.40
C ASP A 907 -8.84 3.12 41.82
N TYR A 908 -8.73 2.93 40.51
CA TYR A 908 -8.92 1.64 39.82
C TYR A 908 -7.85 0.61 40.21
N ALA A 909 -6.58 1.02 40.26
CA ALA A 909 -5.47 0.17 40.71
C ALA A 909 -5.59 -0.18 42.21
N ARG A 910 -6.13 0.74 43.03
CA ARG A 910 -6.45 0.53 44.45
C ARG A 910 -7.75 -0.24 44.70
N GLY A 911 -8.49 -0.62 43.66
CA GLY A 911 -9.69 -1.45 43.76
C GLY A 911 -10.89 -0.78 44.44
N LYS A 912 -10.98 0.57 44.44
CA LYS A 912 -12.06 1.27 45.13
C LYS A 912 -13.45 0.94 44.54
N PRO A 913 -14.52 0.91 45.37
CA PRO A 913 -15.90 0.79 44.88
C PRO A 913 -16.21 1.84 43.79
N GLY A 914 -16.99 1.46 42.78
CA GLY A 914 -17.32 2.31 41.62
C GLY A 914 -16.31 2.23 40.46
N THR A 915 -15.05 1.85 40.70
CA THR A 915 -14.05 1.73 39.62
C THR A 915 -14.10 0.39 38.87
N HIS A 916 -14.50 -0.68 39.57
CA HIS A 916 -14.70 -2.03 39.02
C HIS A 916 -16.18 -2.38 38.92
N THR A 917 -16.53 -3.29 37.99
CA THR A 917 -17.93 -3.73 37.84
C THR A 917 -18.37 -4.60 39.02
N PRO A 918 -19.48 -4.30 39.70
CA PRO A 918 -19.99 -5.15 40.78
C PRO A 918 -20.29 -6.57 40.30
N LYS A 919 -19.84 -7.58 41.05
CA LYS A 919 -20.23 -8.98 40.81
C LYS A 919 -21.68 -9.20 41.25
N ARG A 920 -22.60 -9.06 40.29
CA ARG A 920 -23.96 -9.61 40.27
C ARG A 920 -24.82 -9.33 41.52
N GLY A 921 -25.17 -8.07 41.70
CA GLY A 921 -26.34 -7.60 42.46
C GLY A 921 -26.86 -6.34 41.77
N LYS A 922 -28.18 -6.09 41.78
CA LYS A 922 -28.74 -4.83 41.25
C LYS A 922 -28.38 -3.70 42.21
N ALA A 923 -27.25 -3.02 41.98
CA ALA A 923 -27.03 -1.68 42.52
C ALA A 923 -27.87 -0.70 41.70
N THR A 924 -28.60 0.19 42.37
CA THR A 924 -29.47 1.15 41.68
C THR A 924 -28.61 2.32 41.17
N PHE A 925 -28.99 2.93 40.06
CA PHE A 925 -28.16 3.90 39.30
C PHE A 925 -27.55 5.03 40.15
N GLY A 926 -28.21 5.46 41.22
CA GLY A 926 -27.70 6.48 42.16
C GLY A 926 -26.56 6.03 43.07
N GLU A 927 -26.48 4.75 43.47
CA GLU A 927 -25.47 4.25 44.41
C GLU A 927 -24.06 4.15 43.80
N ALA A 928 -23.96 4.14 42.47
CA ALA A 928 -22.70 3.98 41.75
C ALA A 928 -21.91 5.29 41.56
N PHE A 929 -22.55 6.46 41.71
CA PHE A 929 -21.98 7.74 41.27
C PHE A 929 -22.08 8.92 42.26
N ASN A 930 -22.64 8.72 43.46
CA ASN A 930 -22.63 9.71 44.57
C ASN A 930 -23.06 11.14 44.14
N VAL A 931 -24.16 11.25 43.39
CA VAL A 931 -24.77 12.53 43.00
C VAL A 931 -25.92 12.86 43.94
N GLU A 932 -25.59 13.16 45.21
CA GLU A 932 -26.43 14.03 46.03
C GLU A 932 -25.81 15.43 46.00
N GLY A 933 -26.41 16.34 45.22
CA GLY A 933 -25.78 17.65 45.05
C GLY A 933 -26.33 18.64 44.03
N TYR A 934 -27.58 18.54 43.55
CA TYR A 934 -28.46 19.68 43.23
C TYR A 934 -29.85 19.14 42.84
N GLY A 935 -30.84 19.36 43.70
CA GLY A 935 -32.02 18.47 43.76
C GLY A 935 -33.25 18.88 42.95
N ARG A 936 -34.15 17.91 42.76
CA ARG A 936 -35.60 18.14 42.67
C ARG A 936 -36.39 16.91 43.16
N THR A 937 -36.86 16.97 44.41
CA THR A 937 -37.99 16.17 44.93
C THR A 937 -39.27 16.65 44.24
N THR A 938 -40.22 15.82 43.78
CA THR A 938 -41.13 14.87 44.46
C THR A 938 -41.86 14.06 43.35
N SER A 939 -42.58 12.94 43.51
CA SER A 939 -43.11 12.17 44.65
C SER A 939 -43.13 10.68 44.31
N SER A 940 -43.10 9.80 45.32
CA SER A 940 -43.69 8.46 45.21
C SER A 940 -44.43 8.11 46.50
N ASN A 941 -45.67 7.66 46.38
CA ASN A 941 -46.42 7.07 47.49
C ASN A 941 -45.93 5.62 47.68
N TYR A 942 -45.66 5.22 48.92
CA TYR A 942 -45.83 3.83 49.34
C TYR A 942 -46.35 3.76 50.78
N ASN A 943 -47.52 3.15 50.95
CA ASN A 943 -47.86 2.50 52.21
C ASN A 943 -46.96 1.28 52.34
N THR A 944 -46.25 1.13 53.47
CA THR A 944 -46.64 0.16 54.49
C THR A 944 -45.83 0.37 55.77
N SER A 945 -46.52 0.20 56.90
CA SER A 945 -46.02 0.00 58.27
C SER A 945 -44.78 -0.91 58.33
N SER A 946 -43.87 -0.79 59.30
CA SER A 946 -44.19 -0.84 60.73
C SER A 946 -43.07 -0.35 61.67
N ASP A 947 -43.49 0.01 62.88
CA ASP A 947 -42.80 -0.21 64.16
C ASP A 947 -41.60 0.65 64.62
N TYR A 948 -41.99 1.57 65.51
CA TYR A 948 -41.46 1.78 66.86
C TYR A 948 -40.20 2.64 67.12
N ASN A 949 -40.52 3.85 67.62
CA ASN A 949 -40.09 4.41 68.91
C ASN A 949 -38.77 5.21 69.06
N PHE A 950 -38.96 6.54 69.15
CA PHE A 950 -38.99 7.32 70.43
C PHE A 950 -37.88 8.37 70.67
N ARG A 951 -38.34 9.58 71.04
CA ARG A 951 -37.61 10.77 71.57
C ARG A 951 -36.54 11.40 70.66
N GLY A 952 -36.36 12.73 70.63
CA GLY A 952 -37.09 13.82 71.32
C GLY A 952 -36.18 15.01 71.63
N GLY A 953 -36.73 16.23 71.69
CA GLY A 953 -36.00 17.48 72.02
C GLY A 953 -35.34 18.12 70.78
N ALA A 954 -35.73 19.26 70.21
CA ALA A 954 -36.22 20.57 70.70
C ALA A 954 -35.12 21.63 70.93
N GLY A 955 -35.24 22.73 70.18
CA GLY A 955 -34.86 24.09 70.60
C GLY A 955 -33.46 24.58 70.23
N GLY A 956 -33.32 25.90 69.96
CA GLY A 956 -32.01 26.54 70.15
C GLY A 956 -31.56 27.72 69.26
N ASN A 957 -32.45 28.39 68.54
CA ASN A 957 -32.47 29.84 68.28
C ASN A 957 -31.17 30.71 68.47
N GLY A 958 -30.85 31.58 67.49
CA GLY A 958 -30.55 32.99 67.81
C GLY A 958 -29.34 33.70 67.15
N ASN A 959 -29.65 34.76 66.38
CA ASN A 959 -28.82 35.95 66.02
C ASN A 959 -27.48 35.77 65.25
N GLY A 960 -27.04 36.74 64.43
CA GLY A 960 -27.66 38.02 64.04
C GLY A 960 -26.62 39.08 63.59
N ASN A 961 -27.03 40.03 62.74
CA ASN A 961 -26.23 41.11 62.09
C ASN A 961 -25.13 40.68 61.08
N GLY A 962 -24.92 41.42 59.97
CA GLY A 962 -25.74 42.51 59.42
C GLY A 962 -25.08 43.36 58.32
N ASN A 963 -25.93 43.82 57.39
CA ASN A 963 -25.83 45.02 56.54
C ASN A 963 -24.96 45.01 55.24
N GLY A 964 -25.52 45.54 54.13
CA GLY A 964 -24.84 45.64 52.82
C GLY A 964 -25.75 45.82 51.58
N ASN A 965 -26.44 46.97 51.48
CA ASN A 965 -27.39 47.37 50.42
C ASN A 965 -27.09 47.04 48.94
N GLY A 966 -28.14 46.76 48.15
CA GLY A 966 -28.16 46.86 46.67
C GLY A 966 -29.51 46.46 46.07
N ASN A 967 -30.30 47.42 45.55
CA ASN A 967 -31.76 47.27 45.31
C ASN A 967 -32.14 47.17 43.81
N MET A 968 -33.44 46.89 43.53
CA MET A 968 -34.19 47.21 42.28
C MET A 968 -34.06 46.21 41.10
N ARG A 969 -35.10 45.78 40.35
CA ARG A 969 -36.59 45.93 40.42
C ARG A 969 -37.29 44.76 39.72
N VAL A 970 -38.56 44.52 40.04
CA VAL A 970 -39.49 43.66 39.30
C VAL A 970 -40.11 44.41 38.12
N TYR A 971 -40.31 43.73 36.99
CA TYR A 971 -41.39 44.03 36.04
C TYR A 971 -42.13 42.74 35.67
N GLU A 972 -43.44 42.81 35.80
CA GLU A 972 -44.45 41.79 35.48
C GLU A 972 -44.90 41.96 34.02
N TYR A 973 -45.33 40.89 33.33
CA TYR A 973 -46.40 40.97 32.32
C TYR A 973 -46.99 39.58 31.95
N SER A 974 -48.21 39.34 32.45
CA SER A 974 -49.33 38.55 31.87
C SER A 974 -49.13 37.20 31.13
N GLN A 975 -49.86 36.19 31.59
CA GLN A 975 -50.62 35.27 30.71
C GLN A 975 -51.97 35.92 30.31
N PRO A 976 -52.65 35.37 29.30
CA PRO A 976 -54.07 35.09 29.46
C PRO A 976 -54.51 33.68 29.01
N SER A 977 -55.17 32.98 29.93
CA SER A 977 -56.52 32.38 29.85
C SER A 977 -57.03 31.88 28.47
N ALA A 978 -57.29 30.58 28.25
CA ALA A 978 -58.33 29.71 28.83
C ALA A 978 -59.71 29.75 28.12
N GLY A 979 -60.28 28.57 27.83
CA GLY A 979 -61.64 28.37 27.31
C GLY A 979 -61.84 26.98 26.71
N GLY A 980 -62.75 26.16 27.28
CA GLY A 980 -63.00 24.79 26.83
C GLY A 980 -64.36 24.59 26.17
N GLY A 981 -64.56 23.46 25.47
CA GLY A 981 -65.88 23.15 24.88
C GLY A 981 -65.97 21.89 24.01
N ARG A 982 -66.52 20.81 24.59
CA ARG A 982 -67.41 19.77 24.00
C ARG A 982 -67.27 19.30 22.52
N ARG A 983 -67.17 17.96 22.43
CA ARG A 983 -67.94 17.02 21.57
C ARG A 983 -67.55 16.74 20.10
N ASP A 984 -67.40 15.43 19.88
CA ASP A 984 -67.96 14.61 18.79
C ASP A 984 -67.37 14.60 17.36
N LYS A 985 -67.17 13.35 16.90
CA LYS A 985 -67.27 12.80 15.52
C LYS A 985 -66.07 12.86 14.53
N ASP A 986 -65.49 11.68 14.34
CA ASP A 986 -65.66 10.79 13.16
C ASP A 986 -65.06 11.14 11.76
N TRP A 987 -64.50 10.08 11.14
CA TRP A 987 -64.12 9.83 9.72
C TRP A 987 -62.96 10.59 9.00
N ARG A 988 -61.93 9.78 8.71
CA ARG A 988 -61.18 9.50 7.45
C ARG A 988 -61.20 10.42 6.19
N ASP A 989 -60.04 10.33 5.52
CA ASP A 989 -59.73 10.36 4.07
C ASP A 989 -59.89 11.65 3.25
N GLY A 990 -58.89 11.94 2.39
CA GLY A 990 -59.04 12.77 1.17
C GLY A 990 -58.02 13.91 0.95
N ASP A 991 -57.06 13.65 0.05
CA ASP A 991 -56.46 14.53 -0.99
C ASP A 991 -56.00 15.97 -0.66
N MET A 992 -54.72 16.34 -0.88
CA MET A 992 -53.98 16.61 -2.14
C MET A 992 -54.13 18.04 -2.69
N ASP A 993 -52.96 18.70 -2.82
CA ASP A 993 -52.62 19.76 -3.77
C ASP A 993 -53.17 21.20 -3.56
N SER A 994 -52.45 22.29 -3.88
CA SER A 994 -51.10 22.50 -4.44
C SER A 994 -50.62 23.94 -4.13
N ILE A 995 -49.35 24.28 -4.48
CA ILE A 995 -48.82 25.57 -5.04
C ILE A 995 -47.31 25.72 -4.73
N ASN A 996 -46.48 25.16 -5.62
CA ASN A 996 -45.43 25.81 -6.45
C ASN A 996 -45.30 27.36 -6.34
N ASP A 997 -44.25 28.10 -6.73
CA ASP A 997 -43.00 27.89 -7.49
C ASP A 997 -42.12 29.17 -7.33
N GLN A 998 -40.95 29.44 -7.96
CA GLN A 998 -40.07 28.71 -8.89
C GLN A 998 -38.62 29.21 -8.69
N TYR A 999 -37.62 28.54 -9.28
CA TYR A 999 -36.74 29.12 -10.33
C TYR A 999 -35.86 28.01 -10.90
N GLY A 1000 -35.88 27.86 -12.22
CA GLY A 1000 -35.02 26.95 -12.99
C GLY A 1000 -35.04 27.33 -14.47
N GLU A 1001 -34.15 26.73 -15.26
CA GLU A 1001 -34.16 26.70 -16.74
C GLU A 1001 -33.24 25.53 -17.20
N ASP A 1002 -33.39 24.88 -18.37
CA ASP A 1002 -34.61 24.47 -19.09
C ASP A 1002 -34.26 23.46 -20.23
N VAL A 1003 -35.27 23.00 -20.99
CA VAL A 1003 -35.25 22.44 -22.38
C VAL A 1003 -35.15 20.92 -22.60
N HIS A 1004 -36.34 20.28 -22.61
CA HIS A 1004 -36.98 19.50 -23.70
C HIS A 1004 -36.23 18.41 -24.55
N LEU A 1005 -36.89 17.42 -25.21
CA LEU A 1005 -38.10 16.58 -25.00
C LEU A 1005 -38.26 15.67 -26.25
N THR A 1006 -38.76 14.43 -26.10
CA THR A 1006 -39.86 13.78 -26.90
C THR A 1006 -39.74 12.25 -27.01
N THR A 1007 -40.88 11.60 -26.79
CA THR A 1007 -41.17 10.16 -26.92
C THR A 1007 -42.31 9.96 -27.92
N PHE A 1008 -42.45 8.76 -28.50
CA PHE A 1008 -43.76 8.25 -28.96
C PHE A 1008 -43.81 6.71 -28.90
N GLY A 1009 -44.91 6.16 -28.37
CA GLY A 1009 -45.32 4.75 -28.53
C GLY A 1009 -46.45 4.65 -29.59
N PRO A 1010 -47.52 3.84 -29.42
CA PRO A 1010 -47.82 2.91 -28.31
C PRO A 1010 -48.66 1.62 -28.68
N ARG A 1011 -49.13 0.88 -27.65
CA ARG A 1011 -50.28 -0.10 -27.60
C ARG A 1011 -50.12 -1.48 -28.30
N GLY A 1012 -50.73 -2.58 -27.84
CA GLY A 1012 -51.45 -2.87 -26.57
C GLY A 1012 -52.55 -3.97 -26.69
N GLY A 1013 -52.72 -4.81 -25.65
CA GLY A 1013 -53.84 -5.80 -25.49
C GLY A 1013 -53.51 -7.27 -25.84
N THR A 1014 -54.12 -8.33 -25.29
CA THR A 1014 -55.23 -8.48 -24.29
C THR A 1014 -55.20 -9.85 -23.56
N ASN A 1015 -55.76 -9.87 -22.33
CA ASN A 1015 -56.32 -10.97 -21.49
C ASN A 1015 -56.25 -12.47 -21.88
N GLY A 1016 -56.10 -13.34 -20.85
CA GLY A 1016 -56.68 -14.70 -20.87
C GLY A 1016 -56.24 -15.67 -19.74
N ASN A 1017 -57.12 -15.96 -18.78
CA ASN A 1017 -56.93 -17.00 -17.72
C ASN A 1017 -56.91 -18.43 -18.30
N GLY A 1018 -56.18 -19.38 -17.67
CA GLY A 1018 -56.35 -20.81 -17.96
C GLY A 1018 -55.50 -21.78 -17.11
N ARG A 1019 -56.13 -22.49 -16.17
CA ARG A 1019 -55.54 -23.51 -15.27
C ARG A 1019 -54.96 -24.75 -15.99
N GLY A 1020 -53.88 -25.30 -15.43
CA GLY A 1020 -53.93 -26.65 -14.83
C GLY A 1020 -53.24 -27.84 -15.54
N GLY A 1021 -52.63 -28.71 -14.72
CA GLY A 1021 -52.18 -30.07 -15.07
C GLY A 1021 -50.79 -30.17 -15.73
N GLY A 1022 -49.92 -31.13 -15.40
CA GLY A 1022 -50.01 -32.16 -14.35
C GLY A 1022 -49.48 -33.53 -14.78
N SER A 1023 -48.14 -33.73 -14.74
CA SER A 1023 -47.49 -35.06 -14.71
C SER A 1023 -47.69 -35.93 -16.00
N PRO A 1024 -47.12 -37.15 -16.15
CA PRO A 1024 -46.24 -37.91 -15.24
C PRO A 1024 -44.94 -38.49 -15.85
N SER A 1025 -44.20 -39.17 -14.98
CA SER A 1025 -43.03 -40.02 -15.19
C SER A 1025 -43.28 -41.35 -15.94
N LEU A 1026 -42.21 -41.95 -16.50
CA LEU A 1026 -41.84 -43.40 -16.58
C LEU A 1026 -40.52 -43.44 -17.43
N SER A 1027 -39.33 -43.93 -17.07
CA SER A 1027 -38.79 -45.08 -16.31
C SER A 1027 -38.47 -46.35 -17.14
N ALA A 1028 -37.17 -46.65 -17.31
CA ALA A 1028 -36.55 -47.97 -17.58
C ALA A 1028 -36.96 -48.71 -18.90
N ALA A 1029 -36.26 -49.74 -19.43
CA ALA A 1029 -35.00 -50.45 -19.09
C ALA A 1029 -34.35 -50.96 -20.43
N ARG A 1030 -33.03 -50.94 -20.61
CA ARG A 1030 -32.07 -52.09 -20.50
C ARG A 1030 -32.51 -53.42 -21.14
N VAL A 1031 -31.83 -53.86 -22.22
CA VAL A 1031 -31.63 -55.28 -22.62
C VAL A 1031 -30.21 -55.45 -23.23
N SER A 1032 -29.59 -56.62 -23.02
CA SER A 1032 -28.26 -57.05 -23.49
C SER A 1032 -28.35 -58.01 -24.70
N ASP A 1033 -27.19 -58.53 -25.16
CA ASP A 1033 -26.94 -59.76 -25.97
C ASP A 1033 -26.20 -59.47 -27.29
N SER A 1034 -25.48 -60.39 -27.96
CA SER A 1034 -24.75 -61.61 -27.54
C SER A 1034 -23.75 -61.99 -28.68
N SER A 1035 -23.03 -63.10 -28.56
CA SER A 1035 -21.93 -63.54 -29.45
C SER A 1035 -22.34 -64.40 -30.66
N SER A 1036 -21.68 -64.27 -31.83
CA SER A 1036 -21.01 -65.41 -32.56
C SER A 1036 -20.51 -65.12 -34.00
N ALA A 1037 -19.28 -65.58 -34.30
CA ALA A 1037 -18.74 -66.26 -35.51
C ALA A 1037 -18.89 -65.76 -36.99
N SER A 1038 -17.85 -66.11 -37.80
CA SER A 1038 -17.75 -66.17 -39.30
C SER A 1038 -17.94 -64.85 -40.09
N ASP A 1039 -17.10 -64.40 -41.04
CA ASP A 1039 -16.28 -65.11 -42.05
C ASP A 1039 -15.16 -64.22 -42.69
N ASN A 1040 -14.25 -64.84 -43.46
CA ASN A 1040 -13.26 -64.23 -44.40
C ASN A 1040 -13.91 -63.86 -45.76
N PRO A 1041 -13.27 -63.24 -46.79
CA PRO A 1041 -11.83 -63.11 -47.12
C PRO A 1041 -11.40 -61.64 -47.47
N LEU A 1042 -10.15 -61.23 -47.79
CA LEU A 1042 -9.15 -61.73 -48.77
C LEU A 1042 -7.71 -61.32 -48.38
N ASN A 1043 -6.77 -62.24 -48.64
CA ASN A 1043 -5.32 -62.03 -48.81
C ASN A 1043 -5.00 -62.39 -50.31
N PRO A 1044 -3.76 -62.43 -50.87
CA PRO A 1044 -2.42 -62.26 -50.26
C PRO A 1044 -1.40 -61.43 -51.10
N LEU A 1045 -0.16 -61.28 -50.58
CA LEU A 1045 1.10 -61.74 -51.23
C LEU A 1045 2.38 -61.23 -50.53
N ASN A 1046 3.29 -62.16 -50.20
CA ASN A 1046 4.78 -62.09 -50.20
C ASN A 1046 5.53 -60.93 -49.45
N ASN A 1047 6.73 -61.09 -48.89
CA ASN A 1047 7.62 -62.26 -48.74
C ASN A 1047 8.61 -62.08 -47.56
N SER A 1048 9.42 -63.12 -47.32
CA SER A 1048 10.66 -63.21 -46.52
C SER A 1048 11.56 -61.95 -46.51
N THR A 1049 12.50 -61.73 -45.57
CA THR A 1049 13.61 -62.65 -45.24
C THR A 1049 14.35 -62.28 -43.93
N ALA A 1050 14.86 -63.32 -43.27
CA ALA A 1050 15.61 -63.43 -42.02
C ALA A 1050 17.00 -62.75 -41.93
N MET A 1051 17.52 -62.59 -40.69
CA MET A 1051 18.84 -63.07 -40.17
C MET A 1051 19.24 -62.32 -38.87
N THR A 1052 19.23 -63.00 -37.69
CA THR A 1052 20.40 -63.45 -36.86
C THR A 1052 21.32 -62.35 -36.27
N GLY A 1053 21.76 -62.38 -35.00
CA GLY A 1053 21.65 -63.39 -33.92
C GLY A 1053 21.81 -62.76 -32.50
N ARG A 1054 21.54 -63.50 -31.41
CA ARG A 1054 22.54 -64.16 -30.50
C ARG A 1054 23.54 -63.18 -29.83
N GLN A 1055 23.84 -63.18 -28.51
CA GLN A 1055 23.61 -64.13 -27.39
C GLN A 1055 23.89 -63.45 -26.02
N TYR A 1056 23.19 -63.86 -24.93
CA TYR A 1056 23.66 -63.93 -23.50
C TYR A 1056 24.08 -62.59 -22.82
N GLN A 1057 24.20 -62.38 -21.49
CA GLN A 1057 24.14 -63.16 -20.24
C GLN A 1057 23.76 -62.15 -19.10
N GLN A 1058 22.75 -62.35 -18.23
CA GLN A 1058 22.72 -63.07 -16.95
C GLN A 1058 23.76 -62.65 -15.86
N GLN A 1059 23.29 -61.90 -14.83
CA GLN A 1059 23.73 -61.83 -13.39
C GLN A 1059 22.93 -60.65 -12.74
N GLN A 1060 22.09 -60.74 -11.70
CA GLN A 1060 22.14 -61.34 -10.35
C GLN A 1060 23.31 -60.88 -9.44
N GLY A 1061 22.96 -60.17 -8.35
CA GLY A 1061 23.67 -60.28 -7.04
C GLY A 1061 24.08 -58.97 -6.33
N GLY A 1062 23.87 -58.90 -4.99
CA GLY A 1062 24.47 -57.92 -4.05
C GLY A 1062 23.74 -56.56 -3.98
N ARG A 1063 23.02 -56.12 -2.93
CA ARG A 1063 23.10 -56.25 -1.46
C ARG A 1063 24.25 -55.45 -0.79
N ARG A 1064 23.83 -54.46 0.01
CA ARG A 1064 24.48 -53.75 1.15
C ARG A 1064 25.28 -52.44 0.91
N MET A 1065 24.85 -51.43 1.67
CA MET A 1065 25.62 -50.42 2.41
C MET A 1065 26.72 -49.65 1.65
N HIS A 1066 26.46 -48.38 1.34
CA HIS A 1066 26.62 -47.33 2.36
C HIS A 1066 25.72 -46.12 2.12
#